data_AF-A0A2G9S1H8-F1
#
_entry.id   AF-A0A2G9S1H8-F1
#
_cell.length_a   1.000
_cell.length_b   1.000
_cell.length_c   1.000
_cell.angle_alpha   90.00
_cell.angle_beta   90.00
_cell.angle_gamma   90.00
#
_symmetry.space_group_name_H-M   'P 1'
#
loop_
_entity.id
_entity.type
_entity.pdbx_description
1 polymer ?
#
loop_
_entity_poly.entity_id
_entity_poly.type
_entity_poly.pdbx_seq_one_letter_code
_entity_poly.pdbx_strand_id
1 'polypeptide(L)'
;MAMMTHLNEASVLFNLKERYAAFMIYTYSGLFCVTVNPYKWLPVYNPEVVAGYRGKKRQEAPPHIFSISDNAYQFMLADQENQSILITAPLKYYFNNLQGTLEDQIIQVNPLLEAFGNAKTVRNDNSSRFSAIDILGFSPDEKNDIYKLTGAVMHHGNMKFKQKQREERVEPDGKEVADKIAYLMGLNSADLLKALCYPRVKVGNEFVTKGQTVQQVNNAVGAFGKCVYEKLFLWMAIHINQQLDTKMPRQCFIGVLDIAGFEIFDFNSLEQLCINFTNEKLQQFFNHHMFVLEQEEYKKEGIDWEFIDFGMDLAAYIELIEKPMGIFSTLEEECMFPKATDTSFKNKLYDQHLGKCKNFEKPKPGKGKTEAHFSLVHYAGTVDYNISGWLDKNKDLLNKTVIGLYKKSSVKLLSLLYSSYAGVEGDSGGKGGKKKKGSSFQTVSVLFRVFFKAGLLGTLEEMRDDKLAQLITRTQALCRGFLMRVEFKRMMDRRKAIYTIQYNVRSFMNVKQWPWIKLYFKIKPLLKSAETEKEMANMKEEFAKPKEALAKSEVKRKELEEKMVALLQEKNDLQFQVQSEGESLTDAEERCDGLIKNKIQLEARIKEITERLEDEEESNAELTAKKMKLEDESSELKKDINDLELTLAKVEKEKHATENKVKNLTEELATLEDNISKLSKEKKALQEAHQQTLDDLQAEEDKVSSLTKAKTKLAQQVDDARIEELEEEIVAERAARAKIEKQRADLPRELEEISESLEEAGGATSAQIELNKKREACRTSRSCRMLPA
;
A
#
# COMPACT_ATOMS: atom_id res chain seq x y z
N MET A 1 -16.91 -38.95 32.18
CA MET A 1 -16.39 -39.28 30.83
C MET A 1 -14.99 -39.90 30.87
N ALA A 2 -14.06 -39.41 31.69
CA ALA A 2 -12.70 -39.96 31.77
C ALA A 2 -12.59 -41.48 32.08
N MET A 3 -13.60 -42.09 32.69
CA MET A 3 -13.61 -43.53 33.00
C MET A 3 -14.19 -44.41 31.88
N MET A 4 -14.49 -43.86 30.70
CA MET A 4 -15.02 -44.65 29.59
C MET A 4 -13.91 -45.46 28.91
N THR A 5 -14.15 -46.75 28.69
CA THR A 5 -13.18 -47.66 28.08
C THR A 5 -12.89 -47.35 26.61
N HIS A 6 -13.90 -46.85 25.87
CA HIS A 6 -13.77 -46.44 24.48
C HIS A 6 -13.93 -44.92 24.36
N LEU A 7 -12.82 -44.24 24.08
CA LEU A 7 -12.78 -42.79 23.87
C LEU A 7 -12.89 -42.51 22.36
N ASN A 8 -14.12 -42.47 21.86
CA ASN A 8 -14.43 -42.00 20.51
C ASN A 8 -15.57 -40.97 20.55
N GLU A 9 -15.65 -40.13 19.52
CA GLU A 9 -16.63 -39.05 19.43
C GLU A 9 -18.07 -39.57 19.58
N ALA A 10 -18.39 -40.69 18.95
CA ALA A 10 -19.72 -41.31 19.01
C ALA A 10 -20.12 -41.70 20.45
N SER A 11 -19.19 -42.24 21.24
CA SER A 11 -19.45 -42.65 22.62
C SER A 11 -19.64 -41.45 23.54
N VAL A 12 -18.83 -40.40 23.36
CA VAL A 12 -18.99 -39.14 24.11
C VAL A 12 -20.32 -38.48 23.78
N LEU A 13 -20.66 -38.39 22.49
CA LEU A 13 -21.92 -37.82 22.03
C LEU A 13 -23.13 -38.60 22.57
N PHE A 14 -23.08 -39.93 22.53
CA PHE A 14 -24.13 -40.79 23.09
C PHE A 14 -24.30 -40.54 24.60
N ASN A 15 -23.21 -40.51 25.37
CA ASN A 15 -23.27 -40.28 26.81
C ASN A 15 -23.88 -38.91 27.15
N LEU A 16 -23.43 -37.85 26.48
CA LEU A 16 -23.96 -36.50 26.67
C LEU A 16 -25.44 -36.41 26.30
N LYS A 17 -25.85 -37.06 25.20
CA LYS A 17 -27.24 -37.11 24.75
C LYS A 17 -28.15 -37.79 25.77
N GLU A 18 -27.77 -38.96 26.28
CA GLU A 18 -28.56 -39.69 27.27
C GLU A 18 -28.65 -38.92 28.60
N ARG A 19 -27.54 -38.33 29.06
CA ARG A 19 -27.54 -37.51 30.29
C ARG A 19 -28.39 -36.26 30.14
N TYR A 20 -28.33 -35.59 28.98
CA TYR A 20 -29.18 -34.45 28.67
C TYR A 20 -30.66 -34.83 28.64
N ALA A 21 -31.00 -35.97 28.02
CA ALA A 21 -32.37 -36.49 28.02
C ALA A 21 -32.90 -36.79 29.43
N ALA A 22 -32.01 -37.17 30.35
CA ALA A 22 -32.30 -37.36 31.78
C ALA A 22 -32.22 -36.06 32.62
N PHE A 23 -32.14 -34.88 31.99
CA PHE A 23 -31.98 -33.56 32.65
C PHE A 23 -30.71 -33.41 33.52
N MET A 24 -29.73 -34.29 33.35
CA MET A 24 -28.42 -34.18 33.99
C MET A 24 -27.48 -33.37 33.10
N ILE A 25 -27.53 -32.05 33.24
CA ILE A 25 -26.83 -31.13 32.32
C ILE A 25 -25.32 -31.06 32.53
N TYR A 26 -24.83 -31.28 33.75
CA TYR A 26 -23.42 -31.24 34.10
C TYR A 26 -22.81 -32.64 34.05
N THR A 27 -21.62 -32.77 33.47
CA THR A 27 -20.90 -34.05 33.33
C THR A 27 -19.39 -33.85 33.48
N TYR A 28 -18.77 -34.55 34.45
CA TYR A 28 -17.32 -34.49 34.62
C TYR A 28 -16.56 -35.20 33.48
N SER A 29 -15.49 -34.55 33.01
CA SER A 29 -14.57 -35.06 32.00
C SER A 29 -13.12 -34.91 32.49
N GLY A 30 -12.75 -35.62 33.54
CA GLY A 30 -11.43 -35.46 34.15
C GLY A 30 -11.38 -34.14 34.91
N LEU A 31 -10.43 -33.25 34.59
CA LEU A 31 -10.27 -31.98 35.29
C LEU A 31 -11.47 -31.03 35.10
N PHE A 32 -11.99 -30.93 33.88
CA PHE A 32 -13.06 -30.01 33.50
C PHE A 32 -14.46 -30.64 33.55
N CYS A 33 -15.49 -29.80 33.41
CA CYS A 33 -16.89 -30.21 33.38
C CYS A 33 -17.54 -29.75 32.07
N VAL A 34 -18.19 -30.68 31.38
CA VAL A 34 -18.98 -30.38 30.18
C VAL A 34 -20.43 -30.14 30.60
N THR A 35 -21.03 -29.09 30.05
CA THR A 35 -22.43 -28.73 30.32
C THR A 35 -23.18 -28.57 29.00
N VAL A 36 -24.35 -29.20 28.89
CA VAL A 36 -25.27 -28.98 27.76
C VAL A 36 -26.42 -28.11 28.24
N ASN A 37 -26.53 -26.89 27.71
CA ASN A 37 -27.50 -25.90 28.17
C ASN A 37 -28.95 -26.38 27.94
N PRO A 38 -29.79 -26.49 29.00
CA PRO A 38 -31.17 -26.95 28.86
C PRO A 38 -32.14 -25.86 28.35
N TYR A 39 -31.73 -24.58 28.36
CA TYR A 39 -32.59 -23.41 28.14
C TYR A 39 -33.88 -23.43 28.98
N LYS A 40 -33.83 -24.10 30.14
CA LYS A 40 -34.95 -24.29 31.07
C LYS A 40 -34.48 -24.09 32.50
N TRP A 41 -35.38 -23.60 33.34
CA TRP A 41 -35.13 -23.52 34.78
C TRP A 41 -35.17 -24.92 35.39
N LEU A 42 -34.08 -25.30 36.06
CA LEU A 42 -33.98 -26.55 36.81
C LEU A 42 -33.99 -26.24 38.32
N PRO A 43 -34.71 -27.00 39.16
CA PRO A 43 -34.79 -26.78 40.61
C PRO A 43 -33.53 -27.28 41.35
N VAL A 44 -32.34 -27.06 40.79
CA VAL A 44 -31.04 -27.52 41.31
C VAL A 44 -30.20 -26.39 41.92
N TYR A 45 -30.69 -25.15 41.86
CA TYR A 45 -29.99 -23.96 42.35
C TYR A 45 -30.54 -23.43 43.68
N ASN A 46 -31.31 -24.24 44.40
CA ASN A 46 -31.93 -23.84 45.67
C ASN A 46 -30.93 -23.88 46.83
N PRO A 47 -31.15 -23.10 47.93
CA PRO A 47 -30.26 -23.08 49.09
C PRO A 47 -30.02 -24.45 49.73
N GLU A 48 -31.01 -25.35 49.69
CA GLU A 48 -30.87 -26.74 50.17
C GLU A 48 -29.80 -27.50 49.39
N VAL A 49 -29.76 -27.32 48.07
CA VAL A 49 -28.75 -27.93 47.21
C VAL A 49 -27.38 -27.30 47.50
N VAL A 50 -27.30 -25.98 47.63
CA VAL A 50 -26.05 -25.29 48.02
C VAL A 50 -25.49 -25.85 49.33
N ALA A 51 -26.35 -26.04 50.34
CA ALA A 51 -25.95 -26.64 51.61
C ALA A 51 -25.49 -28.10 51.47
N GLY A 52 -26.08 -28.84 50.52
CA GLY A 52 -25.68 -30.21 50.18
C GLY A 52 -24.30 -30.32 49.51
N TYR A 53 -23.84 -29.27 48.81
CA TYR A 53 -22.53 -29.23 48.14
C TYR A 53 -21.42 -28.53 48.94
N ARG A 54 -21.76 -27.71 49.93
CA ARG A 54 -20.77 -26.96 50.72
C ARG A 54 -19.85 -27.91 51.50
N GLY A 55 -18.54 -27.75 51.31
CA GLY A 55 -17.55 -28.57 52.00
C GLY A 55 -17.48 -30.02 51.52
N LYS A 56 -18.06 -30.33 50.35
CA LYS A 56 -18.10 -31.69 49.79
C LYS A 56 -17.00 -31.89 48.77
N LYS A 57 -16.31 -33.03 48.87
CA LYS A 57 -15.34 -33.47 47.88
C LYS A 57 -16.01 -33.82 46.57
N ARG A 58 -15.24 -33.73 45.47
CA ARG A 58 -15.70 -34.00 44.10
C ARG A 58 -16.37 -35.37 43.87
N GLN A 59 -15.98 -36.40 44.63
CA GLN A 59 -16.55 -37.74 44.51
C GLN A 59 -17.82 -37.94 45.36
N GLU A 60 -17.99 -37.16 46.43
CA GLU A 60 -19.14 -37.27 47.34
C GLU A 60 -20.41 -36.65 46.77
N ALA A 61 -20.27 -35.78 45.77
CA ALA A 61 -21.38 -35.07 45.15
C ALA A 61 -21.40 -35.29 43.64
N PRO A 62 -22.59 -35.45 43.03
CA PRO A 62 -22.68 -35.61 41.58
C PRO A 62 -22.22 -34.34 40.85
N PRO A 63 -21.93 -34.42 39.54
CA PRO A 63 -21.44 -33.28 38.78
C PRO A 63 -22.41 -32.09 38.86
N HIS A 64 -21.91 -30.97 39.38
CA HIS A 64 -22.65 -29.71 39.49
C HIS A 64 -21.69 -28.53 39.63
N ILE A 65 -22.12 -27.33 39.24
CA ILE A 65 -21.31 -26.11 39.31
C ILE A 65 -20.87 -25.78 40.75
N PHE A 66 -21.73 -26.03 41.74
CA PHE A 66 -21.39 -25.80 43.16
C PHE A 66 -20.21 -26.63 43.63
N SER A 67 -20.06 -27.87 43.15
CA SER A 67 -18.88 -28.67 43.48
C SER A 67 -17.62 -28.09 42.85
N ILE A 68 -17.70 -27.57 41.62
CA ILE A 68 -16.54 -26.95 40.94
C ILE A 68 -16.08 -25.71 41.72
N SER A 69 -17.04 -24.85 42.11
CA SER A 69 -16.75 -23.64 42.89
C SER A 69 -16.20 -23.96 44.29
N ASP A 70 -16.78 -24.94 44.99
CA ASP A 70 -16.34 -25.32 46.35
C ASP A 70 -14.93 -25.93 46.30
N ASN A 71 -14.62 -26.79 45.33
CA ASN A 71 -13.27 -27.34 45.15
C ASN A 71 -12.24 -26.23 44.85
N ALA A 72 -12.54 -25.31 43.92
CA ALA A 72 -11.64 -24.19 43.62
C ALA A 72 -11.38 -23.31 44.85
N TYR A 73 -12.41 -23.08 45.66
CA TYR A 73 -12.29 -22.33 46.91
C TYR A 73 -11.45 -23.07 47.96
N GLN A 74 -11.67 -24.37 48.12
CA GLN A 74 -10.89 -25.20 49.05
C GLN A 74 -9.41 -25.24 48.66
N PHE A 75 -9.09 -25.47 47.38
CA PHE A 75 -7.70 -25.48 46.90
C PHE A 75 -7.04 -24.10 47.05
N MET A 76 -7.74 -23.02 46.74
CA MET A 76 -7.23 -21.66 47.00
C MET A 76 -6.85 -21.45 48.47
N LEU A 77 -7.66 -21.94 49.41
CA LEU A 77 -7.39 -21.81 50.85
C LEU A 77 -6.27 -22.73 51.34
N ALA A 78 -6.16 -23.93 50.75
CA ALA A 78 -5.16 -24.92 51.13
C ALA A 78 -3.76 -24.54 50.61
N ASP A 79 -3.67 -24.22 49.31
CA ASP A 79 -2.41 -23.97 48.62
C ASP A 79 -1.97 -22.50 48.69
N GLN A 80 -2.88 -21.60 49.09
CA GLN A 80 -2.70 -20.15 49.06
C GLN A 80 -2.39 -19.58 47.66
N GLU A 81 -2.79 -20.30 46.61
CA GLU A 81 -2.62 -19.89 45.21
C GLU A 81 -3.93 -19.34 44.62
N ASN A 82 -3.80 -18.35 43.73
CA ASN A 82 -4.93 -17.77 43.02
C ASN A 82 -5.52 -18.78 42.03
N GLN A 83 -6.84 -18.80 41.92
CA GLN A 83 -7.55 -19.75 41.05
C GLN A 83 -8.31 -19.02 39.95
N SER A 84 -8.66 -19.74 38.88
CA SER A 84 -9.54 -19.21 37.84
C SER A 84 -10.55 -20.25 37.37
N ILE A 85 -11.77 -19.80 37.10
CA ILE A 85 -12.85 -20.60 36.51
C ILE A 85 -13.13 -20.01 35.13
N LEU A 86 -12.84 -20.79 34.10
CA LEU A 86 -13.02 -20.39 32.71
C LEU A 86 -14.26 -21.05 32.14
N ILE A 87 -15.16 -20.24 31.59
CA ILE A 87 -16.40 -20.71 30.97
C ILE A 87 -16.30 -20.45 29.47
N THR A 88 -16.31 -21.51 28.65
CA THR A 88 -16.09 -21.43 27.20
C THR A 88 -17.38 -21.18 26.38
N ALA A 89 -18.54 -21.08 27.04
CA ALA A 89 -19.81 -20.77 26.38
C ALA A 89 -20.73 -19.99 27.34
N PRO A 90 -21.51 -19.02 26.83
CA PRO A 90 -22.29 -18.11 27.67
C PRO A 90 -23.31 -18.90 28.51
N LEU A 91 -23.17 -18.78 29.83
CA LEU A 91 -24.07 -19.37 30.80
C LEU A 91 -24.87 -18.26 31.47
N LYS A 92 -26.19 -18.30 31.30
CA LYS A 92 -27.09 -17.43 32.06
C LYS A 92 -27.32 -18.03 33.45
N TYR A 93 -26.80 -17.38 34.48
CA TYR A 93 -27.06 -17.76 35.86
C TYR A 93 -27.93 -16.71 36.55
N TYR A 94 -29.04 -17.15 37.13
CA TYR A 94 -29.80 -16.34 38.09
C TYR A 94 -29.53 -16.93 39.47
N PHE A 95 -28.62 -16.29 40.22
CA PHE A 95 -28.48 -16.56 41.64
C PHE A 95 -29.58 -15.78 42.36
N ASN A 96 -30.48 -16.50 43.03
CA ASN A 96 -31.44 -15.89 43.95
C ASN A 96 -31.16 -16.33 45.38
N ASN A 97 -31.06 -15.32 46.24
CA ASN A 97 -31.15 -15.35 47.70
C ASN A 97 -30.00 -15.96 48.50
N LEU A 98 -29.19 -15.09 49.10
CA LEU A 98 -28.49 -15.29 50.38
C LEU A 98 -28.40 -13.92 51.08
N GLN A 99 -28.88 -13.82 52.33
CA GLN A 99 -28.84 -12.58 53.12
C GLN A 99 -27.40 -12.22 53.52
N GLY A 100 -26.92 -11.08 53.02
CA GLY A 100 -25.66 -10.43 53.37
C GLY A 100 -25.44 -9.21 52.47
N THR A 101 -25.15 -8.03 53.04
CA THR A 101 -25.18 -6.77 52.27
C THR A 101 -24.20 -6.73 51.10
N LEU A 102 -23.05 -7.41 51.18
CA LEU A 102 -22.05 -7.43 50.10
C LEU A 102 -22.36 -8.54 49.07
N GLU A 103 -22.78 -9.71 49.53
CA GLU A 103 -23.18 -10.82 48.67
C GLU A 103 -24.39 -10.44 47.79
N ASP A 104 -25.37 -9.76 48.38
CA ASP A 104 -26.53 -9.23 47.66
C ASP A 104 -26.11 -8.19 46.60
N GLN A 105 -25.16 -7.29 46.94
CA GLN A 105 -24.63 -6.32 45.98
C GLN A 105 -23.95 -7.01 44.79
N ILE A 106 -23.08 -7.99 45.03
CA ILE A 106 -22.39 -8.74 43.96
C ILE A 106 -23.41 -9.41 43.03
N ILE A 107 -24.45 -10.05 43.59
CA ILE A 107 -25.48 -10.71 42.78
C ILE A 107 -26.23 -9.71 41.89
N GLN A 108 -26.51 -8.50 42.40
CA GLN A 108 -27.24 -7.47 41.65
C GLN A 108 -26.41 -6.78 40.55
N VAL A 109 -25.08 -6.89 40.58
CA VAL A 109 -24.22 -6.40 39.48
C VAL A 109 -24.56 -7.05 38.15
N ASN A 110 -24.75 -8.39 38.13
CA ASN A 110 -24.98 -9.12 36.90
C ASN A 110 -26.24 -8.62 36.15
N PRO A 111 -27.44 -8.55 36.78
CA PRO A 111 -28.60 -7.94 36.14
C PRO A 111 -28.34 -6.53 35.59
N LEU A 112 -27.59 -5.69 36.30
CA LEU A 112 -27.29 -4.34 35.84
C LEU A 112 -26.35 -4.34 34.62
N LEU A 113 -25.26 -5.11 34.67
CA LEU A 113 -24.34 -5.23 33.54
C LEU A 113 -25.02 -5.87 32.34
N GLU A 114 -25.91 -6.84 32.52
CA GLU A 114 -26.68 -7.37 31.41
C GLU A 114 -27.67 -6.34 30.83
N ALA A 115 -28.15 -5.37 31.63
CA ALA A 115 -29.02 -4.28 31.16
C ALA A 115 -28.36 -3.42 30.09
N PHE A 116 -27.08 -3.11 30.31
CA PHE A 116 -26.26 -2.28 29.42
C PHE A 116 -25.33 -3.13 28.51
N GLY A 117 -25.13 -4.41 28.79
CA GLY A 117 -24.23 -5.28 28.03
C GLY A 117 -24.96 -6.11 26.97
N ASN A 118 -26.18 -6.56 27.26
CA ASN A 118 -26.87 -7.53 26.42
C ASN A 118 -27.95 -6.88 25.55
N ALA A 119 -27.73 -6.87 24.24
CA ALA A 119 -28.77 -6.57 23.25
C ALA A 119 -29.63 -7.83 22.96
N LYS A 120 -30.91 -7.63 22.61
CA LYS A 120 -31.77 -8.73 22.16
C LYS A 120 -31.23 -9.28 20.84
N THR A 121 -30.73 -10.51 20.86
CA THR A 121 -30.46 -11.29 19.65
C THR A 121 -31.70 -12.13 19.32
N VAL A 122 -31.76 -12.71 18.10
CA VAL A 122 -32.87 -13.60 17.66
C VAL A 122 -33.11 -14.78 18.64
N ARG A 123 -32.19 -15.03 19.58
CA ARG A 123 -32.19 -16.14 20.55
C ARG A 123 -32.26 -15.71 22.02
N ASN A 124 -32.44 -14.43 22.37
CA ASN A 124 -32.30 -13.99 23.77
C ASN A 124 -33.33 -12.92 24.19
N ASP A 125 -34.33 -13.32 24.99
CA ASP A 125 -35.28 -12.44 25.66
C ASP A 125 -34.92 -12.31 27.15
N ASN A 126 -34.51 -11.13 27.63
CA ASN A 126 -34.36 -10.85 29.07
C ASN A 126 -35.09 -9.54 29.46
N SER A 127 -35.94 -9.59 30.50
CA SER A 127 -36.75 -8.47 31.00
C SER A 127 -36.34 -7.96 32.39
N SER A 128 -36.30 -6.63 32.53
CA SER A 128 -36.47 -5.77 33.73
C SER A 128 -35.48 -5.90 34.91
N ARG A 129 -34.66 -4.85 35.14
CA ARG A 129 -33.45 -4.82 36.01
C ARG A 129 -33.30 -3.57 36.91
N PHE A 130 -34.40 -2.87 37.21
CA PHE A 130 -34.36 -1.52 37.82
C PHE A 130 -34.05 -1.47 39.33
N SER A 131 -34.27 -2.55 40.08
CA SER A 131 -33.97 -2.60 41.52
C SER A 131 -32.47 -2.73 41.82
N ALA A 132 -31.67 -3.17 40.86
CA ALA A 132 -30.22 -3.38 41.04
C ALA A 132 -29.45 -2.07 41.27
N ILE A 133 -29.84 -0.98 40.61
CA ILE A 133 -29.18 0.33 40.76
C ILE A 133 -29.29 0.85 42.20
N ASP A 134 -30.44 0.64 42.85
CA ASP A 134 -30.67 1.11 44.21
C ASP A 134 -29.88 0.28 45.25
N ILE A 135 -29.69 -1.02 45.00
CA ILE A 135 -28.92 -1.93 45.88
C ILE A 135 -27.41 -1.65 45.79
N LEU A 136 -26.93 -1.26 44.61
CA LEU A 136 -25.53 -0.95 44.35
C LEU A 136 -25.08 0.43 44.86
N GLY A 137 -25.97 1.20 45.48
CA GLY A 137 -25.63 2.44 46.17
C GLY A 137 -25.42 3.64 45.25
N PHE A 138 -25.92 3.61 44.02
CA PHE A 138 -25.92 4.79 43.14
C PHE A 138 -26.80 5.89 43.73
N SER A 139 -26.33 7.14 43.66
CA SER A 139 -27.13 8.28 44.10
C SER A 139 -28.33 8.53 43.15
N PRO A 140 -29.41 9.17 43.63
CA PRO A 140 -30.55 9.52 42.78
C PRO A 140 -30.17 10.40 41.58
N ASP A 141 -29.16 11.28 41.77
CA ASP A 141 -28.65 12.16 40.71
C ASP A 141 -27.88 11.37 39.65
N GLU A 142 -27.00 10.44 40.06
CA GLU A 142 -26.27 9.56 39.13
C GLU A 142 -27.23 8.67 38.33
N LYS A 143 -28.26 8.12 38.98
CA LYS A 143 -29.30 7.33 38.31
C LYS A 143 -30.02 8.13 37.22
N ASN A 144 -30.36 9.39 37.52
CA ASN A 144 -31.00 10.29 36.55
C ASN A 144 -30.05 10.62 35.38
N ASP A 145 -28.78 10.88 35.66
CA ASP A 145 -27.77 11.16 34.65
C ASP A 145 -27.52 9.95 33.72
N ILE A 146 -27.47 8.72 34.26
CA ILE A 146 -27.39 7.48 33.47
C ILE A 146 -28.58 7.38 32.51
N TYR A 147 -29.80 7.63 32.99
CA TYR A 147 -31.01 7.55 32.15
C TYR A 147 -31.06 8.65 31.09
N LYS A 148 -30.65 9.87 31.42
CA LYS A 148 -30.57 10.97 30.46
C LYS A 148 -29.58 10.66 29.34
N LEU A 149 -28.38 10.17 29.68
CA LEU A 149 -27.37 9.81 28.68
C LEU A 149 -27.81 8.63 27.81
N THR A 150 -28.42 7.61 28.41
CA THR A 150 -28.98 6.47 27.67
C THR A 150 -30.09 6.92 26.71
N GLY A 151 -30.99 7.79 27.18
CA GLY A 151 -32.02 8.42 26.35
C GLY A 151 -31.44 9.25 25.21
N ALA A 152 -30.36 9.99 25.46
CA ALA A 152 -29.69 10.80 24.45
C ALA A 152 -29.07 9.94 23.35
N VAL A 153 -28.46 8.79 23.70
CA VAL A 153 -27.93 7.82 22.73
C VAL A 153 -29.04 7.28 21.82
N MET A 154 -30.21 6.94 22.38
CA MET A 154 -31.36 6.51 21.57
C MET A 154 -31.85 7.61 20.62
N HIS A 155 -31.87 8.86 21.05
CA HIS A 155 -32.26 9.97 20.20
C HIS A 155 -31.23 10.29 19.11
N HIS A 156 -29.93 10.08 19.36
CA HIS A 156 -28.89 10.25 18.32
C HIS A 156 -29.17 9.41 17.08
N GLY A 157 -29.62 8.16 17.24
CA GLY A 157 -30.00 7.30 16.11
C GLY A 157 -31.22 7.78 15.30
N ASN A 158 -32.03 8.68 15.85
CA ASN A 158 -33.21 9.25 15.19
C ASN A 158 -32.92 10.54 14.42
N MET A 159 -31.69 11.07 14.48
CA MET A 159 -31.33 12.26 13.71
C MET A 159 -31.38 11.95 12.20
N LYS A 160 -32.03 12.82 11.43
CA LYS A 160 -32.12 12.73 9.98
C LYS A 160 -31.46 13.95 9.34
N PHE A 161 -30.74 13.72 8.26
CA PHE A 161 -30.02 14.76 7.52
C PHE A 161 -30.40 14.71 6.04
N LYS A 162 -30.53 15.88 5.43
CA LYS A 162 -30.84 16.06 4.01
C LYS A 162 -29.66 16.70 3.29
N GLN A 163 -29.43 16.25 2.07
CA GLN A 163 -28.44 16.84 1.17
C GLN A 163 -28.99 18.15 0.60
N LYS A 164 -28.22 19.23 0.65
CA LYS A 164 -28.60 20.51 0.06
C LYS A 164 -28.48 20.42 -1.48
N GLN A 165 -29.46 20.96 -2.21
CA GLN A 165 -29.55 20.79 -3.67
C GLN A 165 -28.46 21.52 -4.50
N ARG A 166 -27.77 22.52 -3.93
CA ARG A 166 -26.79 23.36 -4.66
C ARG A 166 -25.34 23.24 -4.19
N GLU A 167 -25.10 22.65 -3.03
CA GLU A 167 -23.77 22.45 -2.46
C GLU A 167 -23.74 21.01 -1.92
N GLU A 168 -22.61 20.30 -2.00
CA GLU A 168 -22.44 18.97 -1.36
C GLU A 168 -22.44 19.04 0.19
N ARG A 169 -23.31 19.88 0.77
CA ARG A 169 -23.42 20.16 2.20
C ARG A 169 -24.69 19.58 2.80
N VAL A 170 -24.62 19.24 4.09
CA VAL A 170 -25.70 18.70 4.90
C VAL A 170 -26.50 19.78 5.61
N GLU A 171 -27.82 19.61 5.65
CA GLU A 171 -28.71 20.30 6.59
C GLU A 171 -29.54 19.28 7.40
N PRO A 172 -29.78 19.53 8.69
CA PRO A 172 -30.61 18.66 9.52
C PRO A 172 -32.08 18.72 9.08
N ASP A 173 -32.74 17.56 9.04
CA ASP A 173 -34.17 17.42 8.72
C ASP A 173 -35.02 17.68 9.96
N GLY A 174 -35.06 18.96 10.37
CA GLY A 174 -35.74 19.42 11.58
C GLY A 174 -34.81 19.55 12.79
N LYS A 175 -35.29 20.26 13.82
CA LYS A 175 -34.52 20.54 15.05
C LYS A 175 -35.00 19.74 16.26
N GLU A 176 -36.21 19.20 16.22
CA GLU A 176 -36.85 18.56 17.38
C GLU A 176 -36.02 17.44 18.02
N VAL A 177 -35.40 16.58 17.21
CA VAL A 177 -34.58 15.47 17.70
C VAL A 177 -33.30 16.00 18.34
N ALA A 178 -32.67 17.02 17.72
CA ALA A 178 -31.47 17.66 18.26
C ALA A 178 -31.77 18.44 19.56
N ASP A 179 -32.94 19.07 19.67
CA ASP A 179 -33.38 19.77 20.88
C ASP A 179 -33.57 18.80 22.05
N LYS A 180 -34.14 17.62 21.80
CA LYS A 180 -34.26 16.55 22.80
C LYS A 180 -32.88 16.07 23.29
N ILE A 181 -31.95 15.83 22.37
CA ILE A 181 -30.57 15.41 22.71
C ILE A 181 -29.86 16.50 23.50
N ALA A 182 -29.97 17.75 23.05
CA ALA A 182 -29.37 18.89 23.71
C ALA A 182 -29.91 19.09 25.12
N TYR A 183 -31.22 18.92 25.34
CA TYR A 183 -31.83 18.94 26.66
C TYR A 183 -31.29 17.83 27.57
N LEU A 184 -31.25 16.59 27.10
CA LEU A 184 -30.78 15.43 27.88
C LEU A 184 -29.28 15.51 28.20
N MET A 185 -28.47 16.01 27.27
CA MET A 185 -27.03 16.17 27.44
C MET A 185 -26.62 17.50 28.07
N GLY A 186 -27.56 18.42 28.34
CA GLY A 186 -27.23 19.73 28.91
C GLY A 186 -26.37 20.60 27.98
N LEU A 187 -26.69 20.61 26.69
CA LEU A 187 -25.98 21.33 25.63
C LEU A 187 -26.91 22.31 24.90
N ASN A 188 -26.34 23.17 24.06
CA ASN A 188 -27.10 23.98 23.11
C ASN A 188 -27.31 23.21 21.80
N SER A 189 -28.57 23.09 21.36
CA SER A 189 -28.96 22.40 20.13
C SER A 189 -28.34 23.01 18.87
N ALA A 190 -28.26 24.34 18.79
CA ALA A 190 -27.68 25.02 17.63
C ALA A 190 -26.18 24.73 17.50
N ASP A 191 -25.47 24.71 18.63
CA ASP A 191 -24.03 24.42 18.65
C ASP A 191 -23.75 22.95 18.35
N LEU A 192 -24.60 22.03 18.82
CA LEU A 192 -24.51 20.60 18.50
C LEU A 192 -24.69 20.35 17.00
N LEU A 193 -25.75 20.91 16.40
CA LEU A 193 -26.00 20.78 14.95
C LEU A 193 -24.88 21.42 14.12
N LYS A 194 -24.40 22.59 14.54
CA LYS A 194 -23.26 23.24 13.88
C LYS A 194 -21.99 22.41 13.99
N ALA A 195 -21.70 21.85 15.16
CA ALA A 195 -20.50 21.04 15.35
C ALA A 195 -20.54 19.72 14.58
N LEU A 196 -21.73 19.12 14.41
CA LEU A 196 -21.93 17.91 13.61
C LEU A 196 -21.81 18.18 12.11
N CYS A 197 -22.53 19.18 11.57
CA CYS A 197 -22.53 19.45 10.13
C CYS A 197 -21.29 20.22 9.65
N TYR A 198 -20.74 21.07 10.52
CA TYR A 198 -19.66 22.01 10.22
C TYR A 198 -18.57 21.99 11.31
N PRO A 199 -17.88 20.85 11.50
CA PRO A 199 -16.76 20.76 12.42
C PRO A 199 -15.66 21.77 12.12
N ARG A 200 -15.06 22.30 13.18
CA ARG A 200 -13.80 23.04 13.09
C ARG A 200 -12.66 22.04 13.14
N VAL A 201 -11.98 21.87 12.00
CA VAL A 201 -10.85 20.95 11.86
C VAL A 201 -9.57 21.76 11.87
N LYS A 202 -8.59 21.32 12.66
CA LYS A 202 -7.26 21.93 12.66
C LYS A 202 -6.47 21.42 11.45
N VAL A 203 -6.12 22.32 10.54
CA VAL A 203 -5.29 22.04 9.37
C VAL A 203 -3.97 22.78 9.58
N GLY A 204 -2.91 22.03 9.89
CA GLY A 204 -1.65 22.63 10.34
C GLY A 204 -1.83 23.38 11.66
N ASN A 205 -1.62 24.70 11.64
CA ASN A 205 -1.79 25.57 12.80
C ASN A 205 -3.13 26.32 12.83
N GLU A 206 -3.90 26.31 11.74
CA GLU A 206 -5.14 27.07 11.61
C GLU A 206 -6.38 26.18 11.76
N PHE A 207 -7.50 26.79 12.18
CA PHE A 207 -8.78 26.10 12.29
C PHE A 207 -9.69 26.46 11.13
N VAL A 208 -10.00 25.47 10.29
CA VAL A 208 -10.88 25.63 9.14
C VAL A 208 -12.19 24.91 9.40
N THR A 209 -13.31 25.56 9.06
CA THR A 209 -14.64 24.94 9.11
C THR A 209 -14.83 24.07 7.88
N LYS A 210 -15.00 22.76 8.08
CA LYS A 210 -15.21 21.80 6.98
C LYS A 210 -16.66 21.34 6.96
N GLY A 211 -17.33 21.45 5.82
CA GLY A 211 -18.65 20.84 5.61
C GLY A 211 -18.54 19.33 5.43
N GLN A 212 -19.52 18.58 5.94
CA GLN A 212 -19.59 17.12 5.83
C GLN A 212 -20.73 16.65 4.90
N THR A 213 -20.57 15.46 4.33
CA THR A 213 -21.62 14.78 3.53
C THR A 213 -22.63 14.07 4.44
N VAL A 214 -23.81 13.72 3.91
CA VAL A 214 -24.86 13.03 4.70
C VAL A 214 -24.33 11.75 5.34
N GLN A 215 -23.58 10.95 4.57
CA GLN A 215 -22.99 9.70 5.06
C GLN A 215 -21.97 9.96 6.20
N GLN A 216 -21.13 10.99 6.06
CA GLN A 216 -20.15 11.33 7.08
C GLN A 216 -20.81 11.79 8.38
N VAL A 217 -21.87 12.59 8.30
CA VAL A 217 -22.60 13.06 9.47
C VAL A 217 -23.33 11.89 10.16
N ASN A 218 -23.97 11.00 9.40
CA ASN A 218 -24.62 9.80 9.96
C ASN A 218 -23.62 8.89 10.68
N ASN A 219 -22.46 8.65 10.06
CA ASN A 219 -21.38 7.88 10.69
C ASN A 219 -20.87 8.57 11.97
N ALA A 220 -20.69 9.90 11.94
CA ALA A 220 -20.24 10.68 13.09
C ALA A 220 -21.26 10.63 14.24
N VAL A 221 -22.55 10.76 13.95
CA VAL A 221 -23.63 10.66 14.95
C VAL A 221 -23.66 9.27 15.59
N GLY A 222 -23.52 8.21 14.77
CA GLY A 222 -23.40 6.83 15.27
C GLY A 222 -22.16 6.64 16.16
N ALA A 223 -21.02 7.19 15.76
CA ALA A 223 -19.78 7.14 16.54
C ALA A 223 -19.91 7.87 17.88
N PHE A 224 -20.58 9.03 17.92
CA PHE A 224 -20.85 9.73 19.17
C PHE A 224 -21.79 8.96 20.10
N GLY A 225 -22.87 8.37 19.55
CA GLY A 225 -23.76 7.50 20.31
C GLY A 225 -23.02 6.32 20.93
N LYS A 226 -22.19 5.63 20.13
CA LYS A 226 -21.33 4.53 20.59
C LYS A 226 -20.36 4.97 21.68
N CYS A 227 -19.64 6.08 21.47
CA CYS A 227 -18.65 6.58 22.44
C CYS A 227 -19.26 6.98 23.78
N VAL A 228 -20.40 7.68 23.77
CA VAL A 228 -21.12 8.05 25.00
C VAL A 228 -21.54 6.79 25.76
N TYR A 229 -22.07 5.79 25.04
CA TYR A 229 -22.47 4.52 25.61
C TYR A 229 -21.30 3.75 26.24
N GLU A 230 -20.20 3.61 25.51
CA GLU A 230 -19.00 2.92 25.96
C GLU A 230 -18.40 3.60 27.21
N LYS A 231 -18.26 4.93 27.18
CA LYS A 231 -17.77 5.69 28.35
C LYS A 231 -18.69 5.57 29.55
N LEU A 232 -20.00 5.59 29.34
CA LEU A 232 -20.99 5.38 30.40
C LEU A 232 -20.86 3.98 31.00
N PHE A 233 -20.76 2.95 30.16
CA PHE A 233 -20.59 1.56 30.59
C PHE A 233 -19.29 1.35 31.37
N LEU A 234 -18.16 1.85 30.87
CA LEU A 234 -16.87 1.77 31.58
C LEU A 234 -16.89 2.53 32.91
N TRP A 235 -17.49 3.72 32.95
CA TRP A 235 -17.66 4.47 34.19
C TRP A 235 -18.53 3.72 35.20
N MET A 236 -19.64 3.11 34.75
CA MET A 236 -20.48 2.27 35.60
C MET A 236 -19.70 1.07 36.15
N ALA A 237 -18.92 0.38 35.32
CA ALA A 237 -18.09 -0.75 35.76
C ALA A 237 -17.06 -0.32 36.81
N ILE A 238 -16.36 0.81 36.60
CA ILE A 238 -15.41 1.37 37.57
C ILE A 238 -16.14 1.76 38.87
N HIS A 239 -17.30 2.40 38.78
CA HIS A 239 -18.07 2.82 39.94
C HIS A 239 -18.55 1.61 40.76
N ILE A 240 -19.09 0.57 40.10
CA ILE A 240 -19.48 -0.69 40.75
C ILE A 240 -18.27 -1.33 41.44
N ASN A 241 -17.12 -1.39 40.75
CA ASN A 241 -15.90 -1.95 41.34
C ASN A 241 -15.44 -1.18 42.59
N GLN A 242 -15.58 0.14 42.61
CA GLN A 242 -15.26 0.97 43.78
C GLN A 242 -16.22 0.71 44.95
N GLN A 243 -17.51 0.47 44.67
CA GLN A 243 -18.49 0.13 45.72
C GLN A 243 -18.29 -1.28 46.27
N LEU A 244 -17.88 -2.23 45.42
CA LEU A 244 -17.60 -3.61 45.81
C LEU A 244 -16.22 -3.81 46.44
N ASP A 245 -15.32 -2.82 46.35
CA ASP A 245 -13.97 -2.97 46.89
C ASP A 245 -13.96 -2.90 48.42
N THR A 246 -13.40 -3.94 49.04
CA THR A 246 -13.28 -4.03 50.50
C THR A 246 -11.94 -3.45 50.96
N LYS A 247 -11.94 -2.69 52.06
CA LYS A 247 -10.72 -2.15 52.68
C LYS A 247 -9.79 -3.22 53.29
N MET A 248 -10.19 -4.50 53.29
CA MET A 248 -9.37 -5.59 53.80
C MET A 248 -8.33 -6.02 52.76
N PRO A 249 -7.06 -6.25 53.15
CA PRO A 249 -6.05 -6.72 52.22
C PRO A 249 -6.40 -8.12 51.70
N ARG A 250 -6.43 -8.27 50.36
CA ARG A 250 -6.72 -9.54 49.70
C ARG A 250 -5.45 -10.38 49.63
N GLN A 251 -5.50 -11.62 50.12
CA GLN A 251 -4.37 -12.57 50.04
C GLN A 251 -4.43 -13.42 48.77
N CYS A 252 -5.62 -13.90 48.40
CA CYS A 252 -5.86 -14.72 47.22
C CYS A 252 -7.14 -14.24 46.50
N PHE A 253 -7.29 -14.56 45.22
CA PHE A 253 -8.51 -14.31 44.45
C PHE A 253 -8.89 -15.49 43.55
N ILE A 254 -10.18 -15.58 43.22
CA ILE A 254 -10.69 -16.47 42.17
C ILE A 254 -11.20 -15.60 41.03
N GLY A 255 -10.61 -15.74 39.85
CA GLY A 255 -11.08 -15.06 38.64
C GLY A 255 -12.11 -15.90 37.90
N VAL A 256 -13.28 -15.33 37.56
CA VAL A 256 -14.25 -16.00 36.69
C VAL A 256 -14.21 -15.32 35.33
N LEU A 257 -13.88 -16.08 34.28
CA LEU A 257 -13.89 -15.58 32.91
C LEU A 257 -15.18 -16.05 32.22
N ASP A 258 -16.07 -15.10 31.97
CA ASP A 258 -17.28 -15.26 31.16
C ASP A 258 -17.16 -14.33 29.95
N ILE A 259 -16.76 -14.90 28.81
CA ILE A 259 -16.67 -14.17 27.54
C ILE A 259 -17.85 -14.54 26.66
N ALA A 260 -18.20 -13.62 25.74
CA ALA A 260 -19.13 -13.96 24.67
C ALA A 260 -18.59 -15.18 23.90
N GLY A 261 -19.48 -16.15 23.66
CA GLY A 261 -19.12 -17.35 22.90
C GLY A 261 -18.82 -17.03 21.44
N PHE A 262 -18.34 -18.03 20.70
CA PHE A 262 -18.02 -17.90 19.28
C PHE A 262 -19.25 -17.46 18.47
N GLU A 263 -19.12 -16.38 17.68
CA GLU A 263 -20.21 -15.79 16.90
C GLU A 263 -19.97 -16.00 15.39
N ILE A 264 -20.98 -16.54 14.70
CA ILE A 264 -20.99 -16.68 13.25
C ILE A 264 -22.29 -16.09 12.73
N PHE A 265 -22.20 -14.93 12.07
CA PHE A 265 -23.32 -14.27 11.39
C PHE A 265 -23.12 -14.24 9.88
N ASP A 266 -24.15 -13.83 9.13
CA ASP A 266 -24.02 -13.57 7.69
C ASP A 266 -23.18 -12.32 7.38
N PHE A 267 -23.02 -11.42 8.36
CA PHE A 267 -22.17 -10.24 8.29
C PHE A 267 -21.27 -10.16 9.53
N ASN A 268 -19.99 -10.53 9.38
CA ASN A 268 -19.00 -10.48 10.46
C ASN A 268 -18.03 -9.31 10.24
N SER A 269 -17.89 -8.46 11.25
CA SER A 269 -17.04 -7.26 11.23
C SER A 269 -15.84 -7.41 12.19
N LEU A 270 -15.03 -6.37 12.35
CA LEU A 270 -13.88 -6.31 13.27
C LEU A 270 -14.25 -6.73 14.70
N GLU A 271 -15.44 -6.35 15.17
CA GLU A 271 -15.94 -6.71 16.51
C GLU A 271 -16.06 -8.24 16.66
N GLN A 272 -16.64 -8.93 15.69
CA GLN A 272 -16.72 -10.40 15.67
C GLN A 272 -15.33 -11.03 15.55
N LEU A 273 -14.39 -10.41 14.81
CA LEU A 273 -13.02 -10.91 14.75
C LEU A 273 -12.38 -10.90 16.14
N CYS A 274 -12.49 -9.80 16.89
CA CYS A 274 -11.94 -9.70 18.25
C CYS A 274 -12.59 -10.71 19.22
N ILE A 275 -13.91 -10.91 19.14
CA ILE A 275 -14.63 -11.90 19.95
C ILE A 275 -14.15 -13.32 19.63
N ASN A 276 -14.13 -13.68 18.34
CA ASN A 276 -13.72 -15.02 17.92
C ASN A 276 -12.23 -15.28 18.18
N PHE A 277 -11.38 -14.27 18.03
CA PHE A 277 -9.96 -14.34 18.39
C PHE A 277 -9.75 -14.62 19.88
N THR A 278 -10.55 -13.98 20.75
CA THR A 278 -10.51 -14.24 22.20
C THR A 278 -10.93 -15.68 22.51
N ASN A 279 -11.97 -16.19 21.83
CA ASN A 279 -12.39 -17.59 21.95
C ASN A 279 -11.31 -18.56 21.46
N GLU A 280 -10.60 -18.24 20.36
CA GLU A 280 -9.49 -19.05 19.87
C GLU A 280 -8.33 -19.10 20.87
N LYS A 281 -7.98 -17.95 21.47
CA LYS A 281 -6.98 -17.88 22.54
C LYS A 281 -7.41 -18.68 23.77
N LEU A 282 -8.69 -18.62 24.15
CA LEU A 282 -9.22 -19.40 25.25
C LEU A 282 -9.12 -20.91 24.97
N GLN A 283 -9.41 -21.33 23.73
CA GLN A 283 -9.25 -22.71 23.30
C GLN A 283 -7.78 -23.14 23.27
N GLN A 284 -6.87 -22.29 22.81
CA GLN A 284 -5.43 -22.56 22.88
C GLN A 284 -4.93 -22.64 24.32
N PHE A 285 -5.42 -21.76 25.19
CA PHE A 285 -5.12 -21.82 26.62
C PHE A 285 -5.57 -23.16 27.21
N PHE A 286 -6.77 -23.61 26.86
CA PHE A 286 -7.24 -24.95 27.24
C PHE A 286 -6.33 -26.05 26.71
N ASN A 287 -5.97 -26.04 25.42
CA ASN A 287 -5.09 -27.06 24.82
C ASN A 287 -3.71 -27.07 25.50
N HIS A 288 -3.12 -25.90 25.69
CA HIS A 288 -1.81 -25.77 26.34
C HIS A 288 -1.85 -26.24 27.79
N HIS A 289 -2.88 -25.84 28.55
CA HIS A 289 -2.99 -26.21 29.95
C HIS A 289 -3.32 -27.70 30.15
N MET A 290 -4.26 -28.26 29.37
CA MET A 290 -4.64 -29.66 29.51
C MET A 290 -3.58 -30.64 29.00
N PHE A 291 -2.88 -30.31 27.91
CA PHE A 291 -1.99 -31.27 27.27
C PHE A 291 -0.51 -30.96 27.51
N VAL A 292 -0.10 -29.70 27.47
CA VAL A 292 1.33 -29.36 27.52
C VAL A 292 1.80 -29.16 28.95
N LEU A 293 1.18 -28.26 29.71
CA LEU A 293 1.60 -27.94 31.08
C LEU A 293 1.49 -29.15 32.02
N GLU A 294 0.45 -29.97 31.86
CA GLU A 294 0.28 -31.20 32.65
C GLU A 294 1.44 -32.20 32.42
N GLN A 295 1.84 -32.41 31.17
CA GLN A 295 2.96 -33.29 30.83
C GLN A 295 4.32 -32.71 31.24
N GLU A 296 4.48 -31.38 31.20
CA GLU A 296 5.67 -30.68 31.72
C GLU A 296 5.82 -30.90 33.23
N GLU A 297 4.71 -30.89 33.98
CA GLU A 297 4.73 -31.16 35.43
C GLU A 297 5.11 -32.61 35.72
N TYR A 298 4.61 -33.60 34.96
CA TYR A 298 5.03 -35.00 35.10
C TYR A 298 6.53 -35.18 34.92
N LYS A 299 7.10 -34.49 33.94
CA LYS A 299 8.54 -34.49 33.69
C LYS A 299 9.33 -33.83 34.82
N LYS A 300 8.79 -32.75 35.40
CA LYS A 300 9.39 -32.02 36.52
C LYS A 300 9.36 -32.82 37.83
N GLU A 301 8.29 -33.56 38.06
CA GLU A 301 8.12 -34.49 39.18
C GLU A 301 8.90 -35.81 38.97
N GLY A 302 9.48 -36.02 37.78
CA GLY A 302 10.29 -37.21 37.47
C GLY A 302 9.47 -38.49 37.29
N ILE A 303 8.21 -38.37 36.88
CA ILE A 303 7.32 -39.49 36.59
C ILE A 303 7.69 -40.09 35.22
N ASP A 304 7.79 -41.41 35.14
CA ASP A 304 8.04 -42.13 33.88
C ASP A 304 6.81 -41.99 32.96
N TRP A 305 6.90 -41.07 32.00
CA TRP A 305 5.82 -40.69 31.10
C TRP A 305 6.34 -40.47 29.68
N GLU A 306 5.72 -41.15 28.70
CA GLU A 306 5.97 -40.91 27.29
C GLU A 306 5.14 -39.72 26.80
N PHE A 307 5.81 -38.73 26.21
CA PHE A 307 5.14 -37.54 25.72
C PHE A 307 4.15 -37.89 24.59
N ILE A 308 2.88 -37.51 24.78
CA ILE A 308 1.81 -37.72 23.80
C ILE A 308 1.49 -36.39 23.14
N ASP A 309 1.69 -36.32 21.82
CA ASP A 309 1.27 -35.18 21.01
C ASP A 309 -0.16 -35.40 20.46
N PHE A 310 -1.06 -34.49 20.82
CA PHE A 310 -2.45 -34.51 20.39
C PHE A 310 -2.70 -33.71 19.10
N GLY A 311 -1.71 -32.98 18.57
CA GLY A 311 -1.79 -32.27 17.29
C GLY A 311 -2.82 -31.12 17.24
N MET A 312 -3.26 -30.63 18.40
CA MET A 312 -4.30 -29.59 18.53
C MET A 312 -3.69 -28.21 18.82
N ASP A 313 -2.77 -27.76 17.97
CA ASP A 313 -2.11 -26.47 18.15
C ASP A 313 -2.75 -25.36 17.29
N LEU A 314 -3.35 -24.38 17.96
CA LEU A 314 -3.93 -23.18 17.35
C LEU A 314 -2.93 -22.01 17.33
N ALA A 315 -1.67 -22.21 17.75
CA ALA A 315 -0.66 -21.16 17.75
C ALA A 315 -0.49 -20.53 16.37
N ALA A 316 -0.48 -21.32 15.29
CA ALA A 316 -0.37 -20.80 13.93
C ALA A 316 -1.49 -19.81 13.56
N TYR A 317 -2.70 -19.99 14.09
CA TYR A 317 -3.80 -19.04 13.93
C TYR A 317 -3.58 -17.77 14.77
N ILE A 318 -3.19 -17.92 16.03
CA ILE A 318 -2.99 -16.79 16.94
C ILE A 318 -1.85 -15.90 16.43
N GLU A 319 -0.79 -16.52 15.92
CA GLU A 319 0.33 -15.82 15.29
C GLU A 319 -0.10 -15.04 14.04
N LEU A 320 -0.98 -15.59 13.21
CA LEU A 320 -1.54 -14.90 12.04
C LEU A 320 -2.22 -13.57 12.43
N ILE A 321 -2.80 -13.47 13.62
CA ILE A 321 -3.51 -12.26 14.07
C ILE A 321 -2.62 -11.33 14.89
N GLU A 322 -1.85 -11.86 15.83
CA GLU A 322 -1.17 -11.08 16.88
C GLU A 322 0.31 -10.77 16.61
N LYS A 323 1.03 -11.66 15.91
CA LYS A 323 2.46 -11.47 15.71
C LYS A 323 2.74 -10.26 14.80
N PRO A 324 3.98 -9.73 14.83
CA PRO A 324 4.41 -8.74 13.85
C PRO A 324 4.17 -9.24 12.43
N MET A 325 3.60 -8.39 11.56
CA MET A 325 3.08 -8.74 10.22
C MET A 325 1.79 -9.59 10.22
N GLY A 326 1.13 -9.75 11.36
CA GLY A 326 -0.21 -10.34 11.47
C GLY A 326 -1.32 -9.31 11.23
N ILE A 327 -2.57 -9.78 11.15
CA ILE A 327 -3.75 -9.00 10.76
C ILE A 327 -3.90 -7.70 11.56
N PHE A 328 -3.71 -7.73 12.90
CA PHE A 328 -3.82 -6.51 13.72
C PHE A 328 -2.69 -5.52 13.47
N SER A 329 -1.45 -6.00 13.33
CA SER A 329 -0.32 -5.11 13.02
C SER A 329 -0.45 -4.46 11.64
N THR A 330 -0.94 -5.19 10.64
CA THR A 330 -1.19 -4.64 9.30
C THR A 330 -2.34 -3.63 9.32
N LEU A 331 -3.36 -3.85 10.15
CA LEU A 331 -4.48 -2.91 10.34
C LEU A 331 -4.00 -1.62 11.01
N GLU A 332 -3.12 -1.74 12.01
CA GLU A 332 -2.48 -0.63 12.71
C GLU A 332 -1.64 0.23 11.77
N GLU A 333 -0.75 -0.40 11.00
CA GLU A 333 0.07 0.30 10.02
C GLU A 333 -0.80 1.03 8.99
N GLU A 334 -1.78 0.35 8.38
CA GLU A 334 -2.70 0.95 7.40
C GLU A 334 -3.54 2.10 7.99
N CYS A 335 -3.90 2.06 9.26
CA CYS A 335 -4.59 3.19 9.91
C CYS A 335 -3.73 4.46 9.94
N MET A 336 -2.41 4.33 9.95
CA MET A 336 -1.48 5.47 9.97
C MET A 336 -1.23 6.08 8.58
N PHE A 337 -1.54 5.35 7.50
CA PHE A 337 -1.39 5.85 6.13
C PHE A 337 -2.61 6.69 5.70
N PRO A 338 -2.43 7.98 5.31
CA PRO A 338 -3.55 8.87 4.97
C PRO A 338 -4.37 8.46 3.74
N LYS A 339 -3.77 7.69 2.82
CA LYS A 339 -4.41 7.21 1.58
C LYS A 339 -4.84 5.74 1.64
N ALA A 340 -4.69 5.08 2.79
CA ALA A 340 -5.13 3.70 2.94
C ALA A 340 -6.66 3.61 2.88
N THR A 341 -7.12 2.52 2.26
CA THR A 341 -8.53 2.18 2.10
C THR A 341 -8.73 0.74 2.55
N ASP A 342 -9.96 0.35 2.87
CA ASP A 342 -10.27 -1.03 3.23
C ASP A 342 -9.83 -2.03 2.14
N THR A 343 -9.85 -1.61 0.87
CA THR A 343 -9.35 -2.37 -0.27
C THR A 343 -7.83 -2.51 -0.29
N SER A 344 -7.07 -1.46 0.08
CA SER A 344 -5.61 -1.56 0.18
C SER A 344 -5.20 -2.50 1.31
N PHE A 345 -5.92 -2.45 2.43
CA PHE A 345 -5.73 -3.39 3.54
C PHE A 345 -6.00 -4.84 3.12
N LYS A 346 -7.11 -5.11 2.40
CA LYS A 346 -7.40 -6.44 1.84
C LYS A 346 -6.25 -6.96 0.97
N ASN A 347 -5.75 -6.14 0.04
CA ASN A 347 -4.70 -6.54 -0.88
C ASN A 347 -3.41 -6.90 -0.13
N LYS A 348 -3.02 -6.08 0.87
CA LYS A 348 -1.87 -6.39 1.73
C LYS A 348 -2.04 -7.70 2.50
N LEU A 349 -3.22 -7.98 3.05
CA LEU A 349 -3.49 -9.24 3.72
C LEU A 349 -3.34 -10.44 2.79
N TYR A 350 -3.80 -10.30 1.54
CA TYR A 350 -3.68 -11.36 0.53
C TYR A 350 -2.20 -11.61 0.18
N ASP A 351 -1.43 -10.56 -0.09
CA ASP A 351 -0.01 -10.69 -0.43
C ASP A 351 0.81 -11.29 0.73
N GLN A 352 0.44 -10.97 1.97
CA GLN A 352 1.12 -11.46 3.16
C GLN A 352 0.78 -12.92 3.50
N HIS A 353 -0.50 -13.31 3.44
CA HIS A 353 -0.97 -14.56 4.07
C HIS A 353 -1.57 -15.60 3.11
N LEU A 354 -2.07 -15.18 1.95
CA LEU A 354 -2.73 -16.10 1.02
C LEU A 354 -1.73 -17.14 0.49
N GLY A 355 -2.06 -18.43 0.66
CA GLY A 355 -1.22 -19.55 0.23
C GLY A 355 -0.03 -19.86 1.15
N LYS A 356 0.34 -18.96 2.07
CA LYS A 356 1.37 -19.20 3.10
C LYS A 356 0.77 -19.76 4.39
N CYS A 357 -0.38 -19.23 4.80
CA CYS A 357 -1.08 -19.66 6.00
C CYS A 357 -2.27 -20.54 5.63
N LYS A 358 -2.31 -21.78 6.13
CA LYS A 358 -3.42 -22.72 5.90
C LYS A 358 -4.76 -22.17 6.40
N ASN A 359 -4.74 -21.35 7.46
CA ASN A 359 -5.94 -20.87 8.12
C ASN A 359 -6.54 -19.61 7.46
N PHE A 360 -5.94 -19.10 6.38
CA PHE A 360 -6.41 -17.93 5.64
C PHE A 360 -6.86 -18.34 4.23
N GLU A 361 -8.15 -18.22 3.96
CA GLU A 361 -8.77 -18.66 2.70
C GLU A 361 -9.48 -17.51 1.95
N LYS A 362 -9.69 -17.72 0.65
CA LYS A 362 -10.60 -16.87 -0.14
C LYS A 362 -12.06 -17.23 0.20
N PRO A 363 -12.96 -16.23 0.27
CA PRO A 363 -14.36 -16.48 0.55
C PRO A 363 -15.01 -17.25 -0.59
N LYS A 364 -15.90 -18.19 -0.23
CA LYS A 364 -16.69 -18.97 -1.19
C LYS A 364 -18.04 -18.27 -1.36
N PRO A 365 -18.28 -17.50 -2.44
CA PRO A 365 -19.51 -16.74 -2.58
C PRO A 365 -20.72 -17.67 -2.73
N GLY A 366 -21.58 -17.69 -1.71
CA GLY A 366 -22.90 -18.31 -1.80
C GLY A 366 -23.86 -17.41 -2.58
N LYS A 367 -24.72 -17.98 -3.43
CA LYS A 367 -25.75 -17.21 -4.16
C LYS A 367 -26.64 -16.45 -3.17
N GLY A 368 -26.64 -15.12 -3.25
CA GLY A 368 -27.49 -14.24 -2.45
C GLY A 368 -26.92 -13.78 -1.10
N LYS A 369 -25.68 -14.11 -0.76
CA LYS A 369 -25.00 -13.60 0.45
C LYS A 369 -24.21 -12.31 0.18
N THR A 370 -24.11 -11.45 1.19
CA THR A 370 -23.24 -10.26 1.21
C THR A 370 -21.80 -10.63 0.87
N GLU A 371 -21.14 -9.81 0.05
CA GLU A 371 -19.77 -10.08 -0.41
C GLU A 371 -18.78 -9.99 0.76
N ALA A 372 -18.23 -11.13 1.17
CA ALA A 372 -17.16 -11.21 2.15
C ALA A 372 -15.80 -10.95 1.49
N HIS A 373 -14.85 -10.41 2.25
CA HIS A 373 -13.55 -10.00 1.73
C HIS A 373 -12.46 -11.05 1.97
N PHE A 374 -12.52 -11.81 3.07
CA PHE A 374 -11.62 -12.92 3.37
C PHE A 374 -12.28 -13.91 4.33
N SER A 375 -11.74 -15.12 4.42
CA SER A 375 -12.25 -16.17 5.31
C SER A 375 -11.13 -16.69 6.21
N LEU A 376 -11.47 -16.93 7.46
CA LEU A 376 -10.57 -17.55 8.43
C LEU A 376 -11.10 -18.91 8.84
N VAL A 377 -10.21 -19.89 8.92
CA VAL A 377 -10.52 -21.23 9.43
C VAL A 377 -10.23 -21.25 10.93
N HIS A 378 -11.30 -21.25 11.73
CA HIS A 378 -11.24 -21.36 13.19
C HIS A 378 -11.47 -22.80 13.64
N TYR A 379 -11.17 -23.10 14.92
CA TYR A 379 -11.49 -24.41 15.51
C TYR A 379 -12.99 -24.78 15.42
N ALA A 380 -13.88 -23.78 15.49
CA ALA A 380 -15.33 -23.98 15.45
C ALA A 380 -15.91 -24.04 14.03
N GLY A 381 -15.16 -23.59 13.01
CA GLY A 381 -15.60 -23.55 11.61
C GLY A 381 -15.01 -22.37 10.83
N THR A 382 -15.24 -22.36 9.51
CA THR A 382 -14.81 -21.25 8.65
C THR A 382 -15.75 -20.05 8.80
N VAL A 383 -15.18 -18.87 9.02
CA VAL A 383 -15.93 -17.61 9.18
C VAL A 383 -15.53 -16.61 8.09
N ASP A 384 -16.53 -16.03 7.45
CA ASP A 384 -16.37 -15.03 6.39
C ASP A 384 -16.44 -13.61 6.97
N TYR A 385 -15.38 -12.82 6.79
CA TYR A 385 -15.26 -11.47 7.34
C TYR A 385 -15.42 -10.38 6.27
N ASN A 386 -16.09 -9.29 6.65
CA ASN A 386 -16.26 -8.09 5.85
C ASN A 386 -15.40 -6.96 6.42
N ILE A 387 -14.50 -6.40 5.60
CA ILE A 387 -13.53 -5.36 5.99
C ILE A 387 -14.13 -3.95 5.95
N SER A 388 -15.29 -3.73 5.32
CA SER A 388 -15.86 -2.40 5.15
C SER A 388 -15.99 -1.64 6.48
N GLY A 389 -15.35 -0.48 6.55
CA GLY A 389 -15.30 0.40 7.72
C GLY A 389 -14.30 -0.02 8.80
N TRP A 390 -13.42 -1.02 8.58
CA TRP A 390 -12.45 -1.45 9.60
C TRP A 390 -11.44 -0.37 9.95
N LEU A 391 -10.90 0.33 8.95
CA LEU A 391 -9.96 1.42 9.20
C LEU A 391 -10.62 2.53 10.02
N ASP A 392 -11.84 2.92 9.68
CA ASP A 392 -12.57 3.95 10.44
C ASP A 392 -12.92 3.50 11.86
N LYS A 393 -13.34 2.24 12.03
CA LYS A 393 -13.62 1.62 13.34
C LYS A 393 -12.37 1.53 14.22
N ASN A 394 -11.22 1.25 13.63
CA ASN A 394 -9.95 1.11 14.37
C ASN A 394 -9.29 2.47 14.65
N LYS A 395 -9.59 3.51 13.86
CA LYS A 395 -9.10 4.88 14.07
C LYS A 395 -9.85 5.64 15.17
N ASP A 396 -11.11 5.28 15.42
CA ASP A 396 -12.02 5.90 16.39
C ASP A 396 -11.95 7.46 16.39
N LEU A 397 -11.95 8.04 15.19
CA LEU A 397 -11.78 9.49 14.99
C LEU A 397 -13.07 10.24 15.32
N LEU A 398 -13.24 10.58 16.59
CA LEU A 398 -14.32 11.45 17.04
C LEU A 398 -14.05 12.91 16.67
N ASN A 399 -15.10 13.61 16.25
CA ASN A 399 -15.01 15.03 15.94
C ASN A 399 -14.75 15.84 17.23
N LYS A 400 -13.55 16.43 17.29
CA LYS A 400 -13.02 17.16 18.46
C LYS A 400 -13.85 18.37 18.86
N THR A 401 -14.61 18.96 17.93
CA THR A 401 -15.50 20.10 18.22
C THR A 401 -16.64 19.69 19.16
N VAL A 402 -17.25 18.53 18.89
CA VAL A 402 -18.34 17.99 19.73
C VAL A 402 -17.83 17.53 21.09
N ILE A 403 -16.62 16.94 21.15
CA ILE A 403 -15.98 16.61 22.43
C ILE A 403 -15.76 17.87 23.29
N GLY A 404 -15.37 18.98 22.66
CA GLY A 404 -15.27 20.28 23.32
C GLY A 404 -16.59 20.76 23.93
N LEU A 405 -17.72 20.49 23.26
CA LEU A 405 -19.06 20.76 23.79
C LEU A 405 -19.42 19.85 24.97
N TYR A 406 -19.14 18.54 24.87
CA TYR A 406 -19.42 17.58 25.95
C TYR A 406 -18.69 17.91 27.26
N LYS A 407 -17.45 18.43 27.17
CA LYS A 407 -16.71 18.92 28.34
C LYS A 407 -17.39 20.08 29.04
N LYS A 408 -18.06 20.95 28.28
CA LYS A 408 -18.77 22.16 28.76
C LYS A 408 -20.25 21.88 29.09
N SER A 409 -20.67 20.61 29.09
CA SER A 409 -22.04 20.20 29.44
C SER A 409 -22.40 20.60 30.88
N SER A 410 -23.67 20.94 31.10
CA SER A 410 -24.23 21.14 32.45
C SER A 410 -24.50 19.84 33.21
N VAL A 411 -24.53 18.69 32.51
CA VAL A 411 -24.64 17.36 33.13
C VAL A 411 -23.28 16.95 33.67
N LYS A 412 -23.15 16.86 34.99
CA LYS A 412 -21.88 16.58 35.68
C LYS A 412 -21.24 15.28 35.21
N LEU A 413 -22.04 14.22 35.05
CA LEU A 413 -21.56 12.93 34.57
C LEU A 413 -20.95 13.05 33.17
N LEU A 414 -21.63 13.73 32.22
CA LEU A 414 -21.12 13.90 30.86
C LEU A 414 -19.79 14.66 30.82
N SER A 415 -19.69 15.74 31.60
CA SER A 415 -18.44 16.51 31.73
C SER A 415 -17.32 15.66 32.33
N LEU A 416 -17.62 14.84 33.35
CA LEU A 416 -16.67 13.92 33.96
C LEU A 416 -16.15 12.88 32.96
N LEU A 417 -17.04 12.24 32.18
CA LEU A 417 -16.70 11.22 31.18
C LEU A 417 -15.72 11.72 30.10
N TYR A 418 -15.78 13.01 29.77
CA TYR A 418 -14.93 13.62 28.75
C TYR A 418 -13.82 14.52 29.30
N SER A 419 -13.67 14.62 30.63
CA SER A 419 -12.64 15.44 31.29
C SER A 419 -11.21 14.98 30.97
N SER A 420 -10.99 13.67 30.86
CA SER A 420 -9.68 13.05 30.57
C SER A 420 -9.29 13.09 29.10
N TYR A 421 -10.24 13.37 28.19
CA TYR A 421 -9.94 13.53 26.77
C TYR A 421 -9.01 14.75 26.61
N ALA A 422 -7.93 14.66 25.83
CA ALA A 422 -7.04 15.80 25.62
C ALA A 422 -7.86 17.03 25.14
N GLY A 423 -7.75 18.13 25.88
CA GLY A 423 -8.37 19.42 25.54
C GLY A 423 -7.79 19.98 24.25
N VAL A 424 -8.67 20.54 23.40
CA VAL A 424 -8.27 21.39 22.28
C VAL A 424 -7.99 22.83 22.75
N GLU A 425 -8.29 23.16 24.02
CA GLU A 425 -8.11 24.51 24.56
C GLU A 425 -7.12 24.50 25.74
N GLY A 426 -6.07 25.31 25.60
CA GLY A 426 -5.09 25.57 26.67
C GLY A 426 -3.72 26.00 26.18
N ASP A 427 -3.62 26.87 25.16
CA ASP A 427 -2.42 27.70 24.98
C ASP A 427 -2.52 28.85 25.98
N SER A 428 -2.04 28.62 27.19
CA SER A 428 -1.66 29.68 28.12
C SER A 428 -0.27 29.37 28.63
N GLY A 429 0.67 30.22 28.24
CA GLY A 429 2.09 30.14 28.60
C GLY A 429 2.32 30.26 30.11
N GLY A 430 2.17 29.13 30.81
CA GLY A 430 2.59 28.95 32.20
C GLY A 430 3.63 27.83 32.29
N LYS A 431 4.88 28.21 32.53
CA LYS A 431 5.95 27.27 32.93
C LYS A 431 5.55 26.60 34.25
N GLY A 432 5.48 25.27 34.26
CA GLY A 432 5.40 24.48 35.48
C GLY A 432 4.45 23.29 35.38
N GLY A 433 4.99 22.14 34.98
CA GLY A 433 4.29 20.86 34.99
C GLY A 433 4.32 20.18 33.62
N LYS A 434 5.17 19.16 33.46
CA LYS A 434 5.06 18.17 32.38
C LYS A 434 3.68 17.50 32.53
N LYS A 435 2.63 18.07 31.93
CA LYS A 435 1.42 17.31 31.62
C LYS A 435 1.82 16.26 30.59
N LYS A 436 1.50 14.99 30.87
CA LYS A 436 1.56 13.89 29.89
C LYS A 436 1.08 14.43 28.54
N LYS A 437 1.99 14.52 27.56
CA LYS A 437 1.58 14.70 26.16
C LYS A 437 0.62 13.54 25.88
N GLY A 438 -0.50 13.85 25.24
CA GLY A 438 -1.54 12.85 24.97
C GLY A 438 -0.90 11.63 24.33
N SER A 439 -1.28 10.45 24.85
CA SER A 439 -0.89 9.15 24.33
C SER A 439 -0.81 9.20 22.81
N SER A 440 0.26 8.62 22.25
CA SER A 440 0.35 8.23 20.85
C SER A 440 -0.96 7.63 20.36
N PHE A 441 -1.22 7.72 19.06
CA PHE A 441 -2.44 7.18 18.44
C PHE A 441 -2.54 5.67 18.69
N GLN A 442 -3.16 5.29 19.80
CA GLN A 442 -3.38 3.90 20.17
C GLN A 442 -4.68 3.45 19.51
N THR A 443 -4.55 2.46 18.63
CA THR A 443 -5.70 1.80 18.01
C THR A 443 -6.37 0.85 19.00
N VAL A 444 -7.64 0.55 18.76
CA VAL A 444 -8.44 -0.32 19.61
C VAL A 444 -7.82 -1.71 19.76
N SER A 445 -7.12 -2.21 18.74
CA SER A 445 -6.44 -3.51 18.71
C SER A 445 -5.32 -3.69 19.75
N VAL A 446 -4.64 -2.61 20.17
CA VAL A 446 -3.48 -2.68 21.08
C VAL A 446 -3.90 -2.97 22.53
N LEU A 447 -5.09 -2.56 22.93
CA LEU A 447 -5.58 -2.64 24.32
C LEU A 447 -5.93 -4.07 24.80
N PHE A 448 -5.90 -5.09 23.93
CA PHE A 448 -6.51 -6.41 24.19
C PHE A 448 -5.54 -7.60 24.41
N ARG A 449 -4.25 -7.40 24.73
CA ARG A 449 -3.30 -8.53 24.93
C ARG A 449 -3.15 -8.97 26.40
N VAL A 450 -3.46 -10.24 26.74
CA VAL A 450 -3.31 -10.84 28.10
C VAL A 450 -2.88 -12.33 28.03
N PHE A 451 -2.11 -12.83 29.01
CA PHE A 451 -1.57 -14.21 29.13
C PHE A 451 -1.75 -14.80 30.55
N PHE A 452 -1.86 -16.16 30.69
CA PHE A 452 -2.10 -16.88 31.97
C PHE A 452 -1.35 -18.25 32.05
N LYS A 453 -1.18 -18.83 33.26
CA LYS A 453 -0.69 -20.21 33.58
C LYS A 453 -1.29 -20.75 34.90
N ALA A 454 -1.38 -22.08 35.08
CA ALA A 454 -1.78 -22.78 36.34
C ALA A 454 -1.33 -24.28 36.38
N GLY A 455 -1.46 -24.95 37.56
CA GLY A 455 -1.11 -26.37 37.87
C GLY A 455 -2.11 -27.08 38.81
N LEU A 456 -1.83 -28.31 39.30
CA LEU A 456 -2.83 -29.20 39.97
C LEU A 456 -2.29 -30.13 41.10
N LEU A 457 -3.11 -30.37 42.15
CA LEU A 457 -3.05 -31.55 43.04
C LEU A 457 -4.40 -31.82 43.75
N GLY A 458 -4.89 -33.06 43.85
CA GLY A 458 -6.16 -33.32 44.56
C GLY A 458 -6.48 -34.78 44.94
N THR A 459 -5.81 -35.76 44.34
CA THR A 459 -6.08 -37.19 44.61
C THR A 459 -5.37 -37.74 45.85
N LEU A 460 -4.28 -37.11 46.29
CA LEU A 460 -3.52 -37.54 47.49
C LEU A 460 -4.20 -37.17 48.81
N GLU A 461 -5.05 -36.14 48.81
CA GLU A 461 -5.70 -35.64 50.03
C GLU A 461 -6.84 -36.55 50.53
N GLU A 462 -7.45 -37.32 49.63
CA GLU A 462 -8.57 -38.22 49.96
C GLU A 462 -8.12 -39.39 50.83
N MET A 463 -6.98 -40.00 50.52
CA MET A 463 -6.44 -41.14 51.28
C MET A 463 -6.01 -40.76 52.71
N ARG A 464 -5.65 -39.49 52.94
CA ARG A 464 -5.28 -38.96 54.25
C ARG A 464 -6.49 -38.81 55.17
N ASP A 465 -7.58 -38.24 54.65
CA ASP A 465 -8.70 -37.80 55.48
C ASP A 465 -9.55 -38.98 56.03
N ASP A 466 -9.65 -40.09 55.30
CA ASP A 466 -10.32 -41.32 55.77
C ASP A 466 -9.64 -41.90 57.01
N LYS A 467 -8.31 -41.75 57.13
CA LYS A 467 -7.55 -42.15 58.32
C LYS A 467 -7.69 -41.13 59.45
N LEU A 468 -7.83 -39.83 59.13
CA LEU A 468 -7.99 -38.76 60.12
C LEU A 468 -9.40 -38.69 60.72
N ALA A 469 -10.44 -39.14 60.01
CA ALA A 469 -11.84 -39.04 60.45
C ALA A 469 -12.09 -39.67 61.84
N GLN A 470 -11.45 -40.80 62.14
CA GLN A 470 -11.60 -41.48 63.44
C GLN A 470 -10.98 -40.69 64.60
N LEU A 471 -9.80 -40.09 64.38
CA LEU A 471 -9.11 -39.25 65.37
C LEU A 471 -9.87 -37.93 65.59
N ILE A 472 -10.30 -37.29 64.50
CA ILE A 472 -11.04 -36.03 64.55
C ILE A 472 -12.37 -36.21 65.28
N THR A 473 -13.09 -37.33 65.07
CA THR A 473 -14.37 -37.58 65.76
C THR A 473 -14.21 -37.62 67.28
N ARG A 474 -13.11 -38.21 67.78
CA ARG A 474 -12.80 -38.23 69.22
C ARG A 474 -12.52 -36.81 69.74
N THR A 475 -11.72 -36.04 69.02
CA THR A 475 -11.44 -34.63 69.35
C THR A 475 -12.71 -33.78 69.34
N GLN A 476 -13.56 -33.92 68.32
CA GLN A 476 -14.84 -33.21 68.23
C GLN A 476 -15.77 -33.56 69.40
N ALA A 477 -15.82 -34.82 69.83
CA ALA A 477 -16.62 -35.23 70.99
C ALA A 477 -16.13 -34.56 72.29
N LEU A 478 -14.81 -34.45 72.47
CA LEU A 478 -14.21 -33.72 73.60
C LEU A 478 -14.57 -32.23 73.55
N CYS A 479 -14.44 -31.59 72.39
CA CYS A 479 -14.80 -30.18 72.20
C CYS A 479 -16.30 -29.92 72.47
N ARG A 480 -17.19 -30.77 71.93
CA ARG A 480 -18.64 -30.68 72.19
C ARG A 480 -18.96 -30.87 73.67
N GLY A 481 -18.32 -31.85 74.31
CA GLY A 481 -18.47 -32.09 75.74
C GLY A 481 -17.98 -30.91 76.59
N PHE A 482 -16.85 -30.31 76.22
CA PHE A 482 -16.33 -29.10 76.86
C PHE A 482 -17.31 -27.93 76.72
N LEU A 483 -17.74 -27.64 75.49
CA LEU A 483 -18.67 -26.55 75.20
C LEU A 483 -20.00 -26.72 75.96
N MET A 484 -20.58 -27.92 75.95
CA MET A 484 -21.83 -28.18 76.66
C MET A 484 -21.69 -28.09 78.17
N ARG A 485 -20.54 -28.47 78.76
CA ARG A 485 -20.30 -28.26 80.20
C ARG A 485 -20.21 -26.77 80.56
N VAL A 486 -19.56 -25.96 79.72
CA VAL A 486 -19.50 -24.51 79.90
C VAL A 486 -20.88 -23.88 79.80
N GLU A 487 -21.65 -24.23 78.77
CA GLU A 487 -23.00 -23.69 78.58
C GLU A 487 -23.97 -24.19 79.66
N PHE A 488 -23.85 -25.45 80.09
CA PHE A 488 -24.63 -25.99 81.21
C PHE A 488 -24.35 -25.26 82.52
N LYS A 489 -23.09 -24.92 82.80
CA LYS A 489 -22.75 -24.09 83.96
C LYS A 489 -23.44 -22.73 83.88
N ARG A 490 -23.41 -22.06 82.72
CA ARG A 490 -24.14 -20.80 82.49
C ARG A 490 -25.64 -20.95 82.68
N MET A 491 -26.24 -22.04 82.19
CA MET A 491 -27.67 -22.32 82.37
C MET A 491 -28.02 -22.54 83.85
N MET A 492 -27.18 -23.26 84.60
CA MET A 492 -27.36 -23.47 86.04
C MET A 492 -27.20 -22.17 86.84
N ASP A 493 -26.23 -21.34 86.49
CA ASP A 493 -26.02 -20.03 87.10
C ASP A 493 -27.20 -19.10 86.80
N ARG A 494 -27.73 -19.09 85.56
CA ARG A 494 -28.97 -18.38 85.19
C ARG A 494 -30.15 -18.85 86.04
N ARG A 495 -30.32 -20.17 86.21
CA ARG A 495 -31.41 -20.72 87.04
C ARG A 495 -31.31 -20.24 88.49
N LYS A 496 -30.12 -20.30 89.10
CA LYS A 496 -29.89 -19.80 90.46
C LYS A 496 -30.13 -18.29 90.54
N ALA A 497 -29.62 -17.52 89.58
CA ALA A 497 -29.82 -16.08 89.51
C ALA A 497 -31.31 -15.71 89.41
N ILE A 498 -32.09 -16.45 88.62
CA ILE A 498 -33.55 -16.24 88.51
C ILE A 498 -34.24 -16.39 89.87
N TYR A 499 -33.92 -17.44 90.64
CA TYR A 499 -34.51 -17.59 91.98
C TYR A 499 -34.13 -16.45 92.93
N THR A 500 -32.85 -16.05 92.94
CA THR A 500 -32.37 -14.94 93.76
C THR A 500 -33.04 -13.62 93.37
N ILE A 501 -33.16 -13.34 92.07
CA ILE A 501 -33.85 -12.14 91.55
C ILE A 501 -35.32 -12.18 91.94
N GLN A 502 -36.02 -13.28 91.72
CA GLN A 502 -37.44 -13.41 92.06
C GLN A 502 -37.69 -13.21 93.56
N TYR A 503 -36.86 -13.83 94.42
CA TYR A 503 -36.95 -13.67 95.86
C TYR A 503 -36.66 -12.22 96.29
N ASN A 504 -35.58 -11.63 95.79
CA ASN A 504 -35.18 -10.27 96.14
C ASN A 504 -36.21 -9.24 95.66
N VAL A 505 -36.79 -9.40 94.47
CA VAL A 505 -37.86 -8.51 93.98
C VAL A 505 -39.08 -8.60 94.89
N ARG A 506 -39.51 -9.80 95.30
CA ARG A 506 -40.63 -9.97 96.25
C ARG A 506 -40.33 -9.34 97.62
N SER A 507 -39.15 -9.62 98.18
CA SER A 507 -38.73 -9.07 99.47
C SER A 507 -38.62 -7.53 99.42
N PHE A 508 -38.03 -6.98 98.35
CA PHE A 508 -37.95 -5.55 98.15
C PHE A 508 -39.34 -4.91 98.01
N MET A 509 -40.28 -5.53 97.30
CA MET A 509 -41.64 -5.03 97.20
C MET A 509 -42.35 -4.93 98.56
N ASN A 510 -42.08 -5.85 99.47
CA ASN A 510 -42.61 -5.83 100.84
C ASN A 510 -41.93 -4.77 101.72
N VAL A 511 -40.61 -4.61 101.59
CA VAL A 511 -39.81 -3.76 102.48
C VAL A 511 -39.70 -2.31 101.98
N LYS A 512 -39.89 -2.03 100.68
CA LYS A 512 -39.69 -0.69 100.10
C LYS A 512 -40.52 0.42 100.76
N GLN A 513 -41.66 0.08 101.36
CA GLN A 513 -42.52 1.04 102.04
C GLN A 513 -42.21 1.17 103.54
N TRP A 514 -41.41 0.26 104.12
CA TRP A 514 -41.11 0.20 105.55
C TRP A 514 -40.30 1.43 106.02
N PRO A 515 -40.73 2.16 107.07
CA PRO A 515 -40.06 3.38 107.50
C PRO A 515 -38.58 3.21 107.88
N TRP A 516 -38.22 2.08 108.50
CA TRP A 516 -36.84 1.80 108.93
C TRP A 516 -35.88 1.57 107.76
N ILE A 517 -36.31 0.93 106.66
CA ILE A 517 -35.43 0.79 105.48
C ILE A 517 -35.20 2.13 104.78
N LYS A 518 -36.21 3.01 104.76
CA LYS A 518 -36.09 4.37 104.22
C LYS A 518 -35.10 5.20 105.04
N LEU A 519 -35.10 5.04 106.36
CA LEU A 519 -34.11 5.66 107.25
C LEU A 519 -32.71 5.09 107.00
N TYR A 520 -32.58 3.77 106.91
CA TYR A 520 -31.32 3.10 106.59
C TYR A 520 -30.73 3.58 105.25
N PHE A 521 -31.52 3.70 104.19
CA PHE A 521 -31.05 4.24 102.91
C PHE A 521 -30.60 5.71 102.99
N LYS A 522 -31.14 6.51 103.92
CA LYS A 522 -30.67 7.89 104.15
C LYS A 522 -29.36 7.93 104.95
N ILE A 523 -29.15 7.00 105.88
CA ILE A 523 -27.98 6.97 106.76
C ILE A 523 -26.80 6.22 106.13
N LYS A 524 -27.05 5.15 105.38
CA LYS A 524 -26.02 4.29 104.77
C LYS A 524 -24.94 5.06 103.98
N PRO A 525 -25.27 6.06 103.13
CA PRO A 525 -24.26 6.83 102.39
C PRO A 525 -23.34 7.69 103.27
N LEU A 526 -23.66 7.86 104.56
CA LEU A 526 -22.87 8.64 105.52
C LEU A 526 -21.81 7.77 106.25
N LEU A 527 -21.84 6.44 106.09
CA LEU A 527 -20.94 5.47 106.77
C LEU A 527 -19.69 5.11 105.94
N LYS A 528 -19.21 6.04 105.10
CA LYS A 528 -18.24 5.84 103.99
C LYS A 528 -16.85 5.25 104.33
N SER A 529 -16.41 5.19 105.58
CA SER A 529 -14.98 4.94 105.88
C SER A 529 -14.53 3.48 105.72
N ALA A 530 -15.40 2.50 105.96
CA ALA A 530 -15.01 1.08 105.95
C ALA A 530 -15.20 0.37 104.59
N GLU A 531 -16.14 0.83 103.75
CA GLU A 531 -16.36 0.27 102.41
C GLU A 531 -15.26 0.73 101.42
N THR A 532 -14.78 1.97 101.57
CA THR A 532 -13.78 2.58 100.68
C THR A 532 -12.40 1.91 100.72
N GLU A 533 -11.98 1.35 101.85
CA GLU A 533 -10.67 0.69 101.98
C GLU A 533 -10.62 -0.68 101.28
N LYS A 534 -11.70 -1.48 101.42
CA LYS A 534 -11.85 -2.75 100.68
C LYS A 534 -12.01 -2.52 99.18
N GLU A 535 -12.78 -1.49 98.79
CA GLU A 535 -12.88 -1.08 97.39
C GLU A 535 -11.53 -0.66 96.83
N MET A 536 -10.72 0.10 97.59
CA MET A 536 -9.40 0.53 97.15
C MET A 536 -8.41 -0.65 96.97
N ALA A 537 -8.47 -1.66 97.84
CA ALA A 537 -7.65 -2.87 97.71
C ALA A 537 -8.02 -3.69 96.47
N ASN A 538 -9.32 -3.93 96.24
CA ASN A 538 -9.80 -4.62 95.05
C ASN A 538 -9.48 -3.83 93.77
N MET A 539 -9.68 -2.50 93.78
CA MET A 539 -9.34 -1.63 92.65
C MET A 539 -7.84 -1.67 92.34
N LYS A 540 -6.96 -1.77 93.34
CA LYS A 540 -5.51 -1.88 93.10
C LYS A 540 -5.13 -3.18 92.38
N GLU A 541 -5.72 -4.31 92.79
CA GLU A 541 -5.45 -5.59 92.13
C GLU A 541 -6.08 -5.64 90.72
N GLU A 542 -7.31 -5.16 90.59
CA GLU A 542 -8.00 -5.05 89.30
C GLU A 542 -7.33 -4.05 88.37
N PHE A 543 -6.62 -3.04 88.87
CA PHE A 543 -5.86 -2.09 88.05
C PHE A 543 -4.50 -2.64 87.60
N ALA A 544 -3.87 -3.50 88.39
CA ALA A 544 -2.54 -4.04 88.08
C ALA A 544 -2.55 -4.93 86.82
N LYS A 545 -3.52 -5.83 86.67
CA LYS A 545 -3.60 -6.77 85.54
C LYS A 545 -3.81 -6.07 84.18
N PRO A 546 -4.77 -5.12 84.04
CA PRO A 546 -4.90 -4.32 82.83
C PRO A 546 -3.70 -3.41 82.57
N LYS A 547 -3.06 -2.87 83.61
CA LYS A 547 -1.86 -2.03 83.43
C LYS A 547 -0.71 -2.82 82.81
N GLU A 548 -0.48 -4.05 83.25
CA GLU A 548 0.55 -4.92 82.68
C GLU A 548 0.18 -5.39 81.25
N ALA A 549 -1.09 -5.75 81.04
CA ALA A 549 -1.58 -6.14 79.71
C ALA A 549 -1.51 -4.98 78.71
N LEU A 550 -1.82 -3.76 79.15
CA LEU A 550 -1.69 -2.54 78.35
C LEU A 550 -0.23 -2.31 77.97
N ALA A 551 0.70 -2.38 78.92
CA ALA A 551 2.13 -2.22 78.63
C ALA A 551 2.63 -3.25 77.60
N LYS A 552 2.26 -4.53 77.75
CA LYS A 552 2.60 -5.60 76.79
C LYS A 552 1.97 -5.37 75.41
N SER A 553 0.72 -4.91 75.37
CA SER A 553 0.00 -4.62 74.13
C SER A 553 0.58 -3.39 73.42
N GLU A 554 1.02 -2.37 74.15
CA GLU A 554 1.63 -1.17 73.58
C GLU A 554 2.97 -1.46 72.92
N VAL A 555 3.81 -2.31 73.53
CA VAL A 555 5.07 -2.75 72.92
C VAL A 555 4.80 -3.52 71.63
N LYS A 556 3.91 -4.51 71.66
CA LYS A 556 3.52 -5.27 70.45
C LYS A 556 2.92 -4.39 69.36
N ARG A 557 2.11 -3.40 69.74
CA ARG A 557 1.53 -2.44 68.77
C ARG A 557 2.63 -1.66 68.06
N LYS A 558 3.64 -1.16 68.79
CA LYS A 558 4.76 -0.42 68.20
C LYS A 558 5.57 -1.30 67.24
N GLU A 559 5.90 -2.53 67.63
CA GLU A 559 6.61 -3.48 66.75
C GLU A 559 5.84 -3.78 65.45
N LEU A 560 4.52 -3.93 65.54
CA LEU A 560 3.67 -4.15 64.36
C LEU A 560 3.53 -2.89 63.50
N GLU A 561 3.47 -1.71 64.11
CA GLU A 561 3.44 -0.42 63.41
C GLU A 561 4.73 -0.19 62.62
N GLU A 562 5.90 -0.49 63.19
CA GLU A 562 7.19 -0.41 62.48
C GLU A 562 7.24 -1.35 61.27
N LYS A 563 6.78 -2.60 61.42
CA LYS A 563 6.68 -3.55 60.31
C LYS A 563 5.70 -3.08 59.24
N MET A 564 4.57 -2.49 59.62
CA MET A 564 3.59 -1.96 58.68
C MET A 564 4.15 -0.77 57.89
N VAL A 565 4.92 0.10 58.54
CA VAL A 565 5.60 1.22 57.86
C VAL A 565 6.63 0.70 56.85
N ALA A 566 7.40 -0.35 57.18
CA ALA A 566 8.35 -0.95 56.24
C ALA A 566 7.65 -1.50 54.98
N LEU A 567 6.53 -2.22 55.14
CA LEU A 567 5.74 -2.72 54.00
C LEU A 567 5.12 -1.60 53.17
N LEU A 568 4.66 -0.51 53.81
CA LEU A 568 4.16 0.66 53.10
C LEU A 568 5.26 1.36 52.31
N GLN A 569 6.49 1.41 52.84
CA GLN A 569 7.64 1.94 52.12
C GLN A 569 7.95 1.08 50.89
N GLU A 570 8.03 -0.25 51.03
CA GLU A 570 8.27 -1.16 49.91
C GLU A 570 7.20 -1.02 48.82
N LYS A 571 5.92 -0.90 49.21
CA LYS A 571 4.83 -0.62 48.27
C LYS A 571 5.06 0.69 47.50
N ASN A 572 5.46 1.76 48.19
CA ASN A 572 5.70 3.06 47.56
C ASN A 572 6.92 3.01 46.61
N ASP A 573 7.98 2.30 47.00
CA ASP A 573 9.17 2.12 46.19
C ASP A 573 8.86 1.34 44.89
N LEU A 574 8.09 0.24 45.00
CA LEU A 574 7.59 -0.50 43.85
C LEU A 574 6.67 0.34 42.97
N GLN A 575 5.80 1.17 43.57
CA GLN A 575 4.94 2.07 42.82
C GLN A 575 5.75 3.11 42.04
N PHE A 576 6.82 3.64 42.64
CA PHE A 576 7.73 4.56 41.97
C PHE A 576 8.48 3.87 40.82
N GLN A 577 8.92 2.64 41.02
CA GLN A 577 9.55 1.83 39.97
C GLN A 577 8.59 1.60 38.80
N VAL A 578 7.35 1.17 39.05
CA VAL A 578 6.32 0.97 38.03
C VAL A 578 6.04 2.27 37.27
N GLN A 579 6.01 3.42 37.97
CA GLN A 579 5.83 4.72 37.32
C GLN A 579 7.04 5.06 36.41
N SER A 580 8.26 4.84 36.89
CA SER A 580 9.48 5.07 36.12
C SER A 580 9.57 4.15 34.88
N GLU A 581 9.21 2.88 35.04
CA GLU A 581 9.14 1.93 33.91
C GLU A 581 8.03 2.31 32.93
N GLY A 582 6.89 2.81 33.42
CA GLY A 582 5.82 3.35 32.56
C GLY A 582 6.24 4.58 31.76
N GLU A 583 7.05 5.48 32.35
CA GLU A 583 7.64 6.61 31.62
C GLU A 583 8.66 6.13 30.58
N SER A 584 9.52 5.17 30.93
CA SER A 584 10.48 4.56 30.00
C SER A 584 9.79 3.85 28.82
N LEU A 585 8.67 3.17 29.09
CA LEU A 585 7.82 2.56 28.06
C LEU A 585 7.24 3.63 27.13
N THR A 586 6.74 4.74 27.68
CA THR A 586 6.23 5.86 26.88
C THR A 586 7.32 6.44 25.95
N ASP A 587 8.54 6.61 26.46
CA ASP A 587 9.68 7.08 25.66
C ASP A 587 10.11 6.05 24.59
N ALA A 588 9.93 4.75 24.84
CA ALA A 588 10.14 3.70 23.85
C ALA A 588 9.05 3.70 22.77
N GLU A 589 7.79 3.90 23.16
CA GLU A 589 6.65 4.06 22.25
C GLU A 589 6.84 5.27 21.32
N GLU A 590 7.22 6.45 21.85
CA GLU A 590 7.49 7.64 21.01
C GLU A 590 8.62 7.40 20.00
N ARG A 591 9.68 6.66 20.39
CA ARG A 591 10.77 6.27 19.49
C ARG A 591 10.28 5.30 18.41
N CYS A 592 9.46 4.32 18.77
CA CYS A 592 8.87 3.37 17.84
C CYS A 592 7.98 4.09 16.82
N ASP A 593 7.09 4.97 17.27
CA ASP A 593 6.25 5.83 16.41
C ASP A 593 7.09 6.67 15.44
N GLY A 594 8.20 7.24 15.93
CA GLY A 594 9.16 7.97 15.11
C GLY A 594 9.76 7.09 14.00
N LEU A 595 10.16 5.87 14.34
CA LEU A 595 10.69 4.90 13.37
C LEU A 595 9.63 4.46 12.36
N ILE A 596 8.38 4.24 12.79
CA ILE A 596 7.26 3.89 11.88
C ILE A 596 7.03 5.02 10.87
N LYS A 597 6.99 6.29 11.32
CA LYS A 597 6.86 7.43 10.40
C LYS A 597 8.02 7.52 9.40
N ASN A 598 9.24 7.25 9.85
CA ASN A 598 10.40 7.21 8.97
C ASN A 598 10.33 6.05 7.97
N LYS A 599 9.90 4.86 8.41
CA LYS A 599 9.65 3.68 7.54
C LYS A 599 8.68 4.04 6.42
N ILE A 600 7.56 4.69 6.74
CA ILE A 600 6.56 5.15 5.75
C ILE A 600 7.20 6.06 4.69
N GLN A 601 8.03 7.02 5.10
CA GLN A 601 8.72 7.92 4.17
C GLN A 601 9.76 7.20 3.31
N LEU A 602 10.49 6.26 3.90
CA LEU A 602 11.49 5.46 3.18
C LEU A 602 10.83 4.53 2.17
N GLU A 603 9.74 3.86 2.51
CA GLU A 603 8.96 3.02 1.58
C GLU A 603 8.42 3.82 0.41
N ALA A 604 7.92 5.04 0.66
CA ALA A 604 7.47 5.94 -0.40
C ALA A 604 8.62 6.32 -1.34
N ARG A 605 9.80 6.65 -0.79
CA ARG A 605 11.01 6.95 -1.59
C ARG A 605 11.48 5.74 -2.39
N ILE A 606 11.44 4.54 -1.81
CA ILE A 606 11.81 3.31 -2.51
C ILE A 606 10.89 3.09 -3.70
N LYS A 607 9.57 3.23 -3.53
CA LYS A 607 8.62 3.09 -4.65
C LYS A 607 8.89 4.11 -5.76
N GLU A 608 9.03 5.39 -5.41
CA GLU A 608 9.33 6.45 -6.39
C GLU A 608 10.64 6.19 -7.14
N ILE A 609 11.70 5.78 -6.43
CA ILE A 609 12.99 5.46 -7.06
C ILE A 609 12.90 4.21 -7.94
N THR A 610 12.09 3.22 -7.55
CA THR A 610 11.92 1.98 -8.32
C THR A 610 11.15 2.25 -9.61
N GLU A 611 10.04 2.98 -9.56
CA GLU A 611 9.29 3.41 -10.76
C GLU A 611 10.17 4.23 -11.70
N ARG A 612 10.95 5.18 -11.16
CA ARG A 612 11.91 5.95 -11.96
C ARG A 612 13.03 5.10 -12.55
N LEU A 613 13.48 4.07 -11.84
CA LEU A 613 14.49 3.16 -12.36
C LEU A 613 13.94 2.33 -13.52
N GLU A 614 12.70 1.83 -13.40
CA GLU A 614 12.02 1.10 -14.48
C GLU A 614 11.84 1.98 -15.73
N ASP A 615 11.42 3.24 -15.56
CA ASP A 615 11.29 4.21 -16.67
C ASP A 615 12.65 4.49 -17.35
N GLU A 616 13.73 4.63 -16.57
CA GLU A 616 15.07 4.85 -17.10
C GLU A 616 15.65 3.58 -17.76
N GLU A 617 15.33 2.38 -17.25
CA GLU A 617 15.69 1.12 -17.89
C GLU A 617 14.98 0.94 -19.24
N GLU A 618 13.69 1.29 -19.34
CA GLU A 618 12.94 1.31 -20.60
C GLU A 618 13.54 2.34 -21.58
N SER A 619 13.78 3.56 -21.12
CA SER A 619 14.43 4.62 -21.91
C SER A 619 15.82 4.20 -22.41
N ASN A 620 16.62 3.56 -21.55
CA ASN A 620 17.94 3.06 -21.93
C ASN A 620 17.84 1.91 -22.94
N ALA A 621 16.87 1.00 -22.79
CA ALA A 621 16.61 -0.04 -23.78
C ALA A 621 16.23 0.56 -25.14
N GLU A 622 15.36 1.58 -25.16
CA GLU A 622 15.03 2.31 -26.39
C GLU A 622 16.24 3.01 -27.02
N LEU A 623 17.05 3.69 -26.21
CA LEU A 623 18.27 4.36 -26.69
C LEU A 623 19.28 3.35 -27.22
N THR A 624 19.42 2.20 -26.58
CA THR A 624 20.30 1.13 -27.04
C THR A 624 19.82 0.56 -28.36
N ALA A 625 18.51 0.35 -28.52
CA ALA A 625 17.91 -0.08 -29.78
C ALA A 625 18.09 0.96 -30.91
N LYS A 626 17.90 2.26 -30.61
CA LYS A 626 18.18 3.35 -31.55
C LYS A 626 19.66 3.44 -31.90
N LYS A 627 20.53 3.25 -30.92
CA LYS A 627 21.99 3.24 -31.11
C LYS A 627 22.41 2.12 -32.04
N MET A 628 21.90 0.90 -31.86
CA MET A 628 22.18 -0.21 -32.77
C MET A 628 21.76 0.11 -34.20
N LYS A 629 20.56 0.68 -34.41
CA LYS A 629 20.12 1.11 -35.74
C LYS A 629 21.03 2.17 -36.37
N LEU A 630 21.45 3.16 -35.59
CA LEU A 630 22.35 4.21 -36.07
C LEU A 630 23.77 3.68 -36.33
N GLU A 631 24.24 2.71 -35.53
CA GLU A 631 25.52 2.02 -35.77
C GLU A 631 25.45 1.19 -37.06
N ASP A 632 24.34 0.48 -37.29
CA ASP A 632 24.10 -0.26 -38.54
C ASP A 632 24.07 0.70 -39.75
N GLU A 633 23.26 1.76 -39.70
CA GLU A 633 23.21 2.80 -40.76
C GLU A 633 24.58 3.46 -40.98
N SER A 634 25.32 3.75 -39.91
CA SER A 634 26.67 4.32 -40.02
C SER A 634 27.66 3.34 -40.67
N SER A 635 27.52 2.04 -40.37
CA SER A 635 28.36 0.99 -40.96
C SER A 635 28.06 0.81 -42.45
N GLU A 636 26.79 0.88 -42.86
CA GLU A 636 26.37 0.85 -44.26
C GLU A 636 26.90 2.07 -45.02
N LEU A 637 26.70 3.28 -44.48
CA LEU A 637 27.22 4.50 -45.09
C LEU A 637 28.75 4.48 -45.22
N LYS A 638 29.48 3.95 -44.23
CA LYS A 638 30.93 3.79 -44.34
C LYS A 638 31.32 2.81 -45.44
N LYS A 639 30.57 1.72 -45.61
CA LYS A 639 30.79 0.76 -46.69
C LYS A 639 30.52 1.40 -48.05
N ASP A 640 29.42 2.12 -48.19
CA ASP A 640 29.06 2.84 -49.41
C ASP A 640 30.10 3.92 -49.76
N ILE A 641 30.63 4.65 -48.76
CA ILE A 641 31.73 5.61 -48.96
C ILE A 641 32.98 4.88 -49.46
N ASN A 642 33.39 3.77 -48.84
CA ASN A 642 34.56 3.02 -49.28
C ASN A 642 34.38 2.46 -50.72
N ASP A 643 33.18 1.97 -51.04
CA ASP A 643 32.86 1.48 -52.38
C ASP A 643 32.89 2.64 -53.40
N LEU A 644 32.33 3.79 -53.04
CA LEU A 644 32.39 5.01 -53.86
C LEU A 644 33.84 5.49 -54.04
N GLU A 645 34.67 5.50 -53.01
CA GLU A 645 36.09 5.84 -53.10
C GLU A 645 36.85 4.90 -54.05
N LEU A 646 36.58 3.60 -54.00
CA LEU A 646 37.13 2.62 -54.94
C LEU A 646 36.66 2.90 -56.38
N THR A 647 35.38 3.23 -56.58
CA THR A 647 34.89 3.61 -57.91
C THR A 647 35.49 4.91 -58.41
N LEU A 648 35.66 5.91 -57.54
CA LEU A 648 36.27 7.19 -57.86
C LEU A 648 37.73 7.00 -58.25
N ALA A 649 38.50 6.21 -57.50
CA ALA A 649 39.88 5.87 -57.86
C ALA A 649 39.98 5.13 -59.21
N LYS A 650 39.00 4.29 -59.54
CA LYS A 650 38.92 3.62 -60.85
C LYS A 650 38.62 4.61 -61.97
N VAL A 651 37.64 5.50 -61.76
CA VAL A 651 37.29 6.57 -62.71
C VAL A 651 38.46 7.55 -62.88
N GLU A 652 39.21 7.88 -61.83
CA GLU A 652 40.42 8.71 -61.92
C GLU A 652 41.53 8.03 -62.73
N LYS A 653 41.74 6.71 -62.55
CA LYS A 653 42.66 5.95 -63.42
C LYS A 653 42.22 5.95 -64.88
N GLU A 654 40.93 5.76 -65.13
CA GLU A 654 40.36 5.81 -66.48
C GLU A 654 40.48 7.21 -67.09
N LYS A 655 40.25 8.26 -66.29
CA LYS A 655 40.45 9.67 -66.67
C LYS A 655 41.90 9.95 -67.01
N HIS A 656 42.87 9.51 -66.18
CA HIS A 656 44.28 9.68 -66.51
C HIS A 656 44.68 8.93 -67.78
N ALA A 657 44.12 7.74 -68.01
CA ALA A 657 44.35 6.99 -69.25
C ALA A 657 43.78 7.72 -70.48
N THR A 658 42.60 8.35 -70.36
CA THR A 658 42.02 9.15 -71.46
C THR A 658 42.74 10.48 -71.64
N GLU A 659 43.14 11.17 -70.58
CA GLU A 659 43.98 12.38 -70.63
C GLU A 659 45.31 12.12 -71.35
N ASN A 660 45.96 10.99 -71.07
CA ASN A 660 47.20 10.61 -71.76
C ASN A 660 46.95 10.30 -73.24
N LYS A 661 45.84 9.67 -73.59
CA LYS A 661 45.45 9.48 -75.01
C LYS A 661 45.19 10.82 -75.70
N VAL A 662 44.53 11.76 -75.01
CA VAL A 662 44.28 13.11 -75.54
C VAL A 662 45.59 13.86 -75.74
N LYS A 663 46.55 13.77 -74.81
CA LYS A 663 47.89 14.37 -74.95
C LYS A 663 48.64 13.83 -76.17
N ASN A 664 48.66 12.51 -76.36
CA ASN A 664 49.31 11.89 -77.51
C ASN A 664 48.67 12.35 -78.83
N LEU A 665 47.33 12.39 -78.88
CA LEU A 665 46.60 12.87 -80.06
C LEU A 665 46.81 14.37 -80.31
N THR A 666 47.01 15.18 -79.27
CA THR A 666 47.32 16.62 -79.43
C THR A 666 48.75 16.86 -79.89
N GLU A 667 49.71 16.04 -79.45
CA GLU A 667 51.08 16.06 -79.99
C GLU A 667 51.11 15.64 -81.47
N GLU A 668 50.35 14.61 -81.85
CA GLU A 668 50.19 14.21 -83.25
C GLU A 668 49.57 15.33 -84.10
N LEU A 669 48.55 16.03 -83.61
CA LEU A 669 47.97 17.19 -84.30
C LEU A 669 48.97 18.33 -84.48
N ALA A 670 49.80 18.63 -83.48
CA ALA A 670 50.83 19.67 -83.60
C ALA A 670 51.87 19.34 -84.67
N THR A 671 52.28 18.07 -84.79
CA THR A 671 53.20 17.65 -85.87
C THR A 671 52.57 17.77 -87.26
N LEU A 672 51.26 17.54 -87.38
CA LEU A 672 50.52 17.73 -88.63
C LEU A 672 50.40 19.23 -88.98
N GLU A 673 50.20 20.11 -88.00
CA GLU A 673 50.22 21.57 -88.22
C GLU A 673 51.59 22.08 -88.68
N ASP A 674 52.69 21.57 -88.11
CA ASP A 674 54.05 21.92 -88.53
C ASP A 674 54.33 21.51 -89.99
N ASN A 675 53.83 20.35 -90.41
CA ASN A 675 53.93 19.88 -91.80
C ASN A 675 53.11 20.78 -92.76
N ILE A 676 51.92 21.21 -92.36
CA ILE A 676 51.10 22.16 -93.13
C ILE A 676 51.81 23.52 -93.26
N SER A 677 52.48 23.98 -92.20
CA SER A 677 53.23 25.25 -92.22
C SER A 677 54.40 25.24 -93.22
N LYS A 678 55.11 24.12 -93.35
CA LYS A 678 56.22 23.94 -94.31
C LYS A 678 55.72 23.95 -95.75
N LEU A 679 54.65 23.22 -96.04
CA LEU A 679 54.02 23.20 -97.38
C LEU A 679 53.46 24.57 -97.78
N SER A 680 52.97 25.36 -96.81
CA SER A 680 52.52 26.74 -97.05
C SER A 680 53.66 27.69 -97.43
N LYS A 681 54.85 27.52 -96.83
CA LYS A 681 56.05 28.33 -97.15
C LYS A 681 56.60 28.02 -98.55
N GLU A 682 56.61 26.75 -98.97
CA GLU A 682 57.01 26.36 -100.33
C GLU A 682 56.05 26.89 -101.41
N LYS A 683 54.74 26.90 -101.13
CA LYS A 683 53.74 27.49 -102.03
C LYS A 683 53.95 28.99 -102.27
N LYS A 684 54.37 29.73 -101.24
CA LYS A 684 54.59 31.18 -101.32
C LYS A 684 55.84 31.54 -102.13
N ALA A 685 56.92 30.77 -101.97
CA ALA A 685 58.16 30.95 -102.75
C ALA A 685 57.96 30.68 -104.25
N LEU A 686 57.10 29.72 -104.61
CA LEU A 686 56.72 29.44 -106.00
C LEU A 686 55.85 30.53 -106.64
N GLN A 687 55.03 31.25 -105.85
CA GLN A 687 54.24 32.39 -106.36
C GLN A 687 55.10 33.64 -106.61
N GLU A 688 56.12 33.89 -105.78
CA GLU A 688 57.02 35.05 -105.94
C GLU A 688 57.95 34.89 -107.16
N ALA A 689 58.40 33.66 -107.46
CA ALA A 689 59.19 33.36 -108.66
C ALA A 689 58.37 33.51 -109.97
N HIS A 690 57.05 33.27 -109.92
CA HIS A 690 56.16 33.43 -111.07
C HIS A 690 55.87 34.91 -111.39
N GLN A 691 55.80 35.78 -110.39
CA GLN A 691 55.56 37.22 -110.59
C GLN A 691 56.79 37.92 -111.19
N GLN A 692 58.00 37.52 -110.77
CA GLN A 692 59.26 38.06 -111.30
C GLN A 692 59.45 37.76 -112.80
N THR A 693 59.01 36.59 -113.26
CA THR A 693 59.07 36.18 -114.68
C THR A 693 58.02 36.86 -115.56
N LEU A 694 56.93 37.39 -114.96
CA LEU A 694 55.91 38.19 -115.64
C LEU A 694 56.38 39.64 -115.88
N ASP A 695 57.10 40.23 -114.92
CA ASP A 695 57.61 41.60 -115.04
C ASP A 695 58.77 41.72 -116.06
N ASP A 696 59.61 40.70 -116.19
CA ASP A 696 60.68 40.64 -117.21
C ASP A 696 60.12 40.48 -118.64
N LEU A 697 58.96 39.84 -118.80
CA LEU A 697 58.28 39.69 -120.09
C LEU A 697 57.64 41.02 -120.55
N GLN A 698 57.10 41.80 -119.60
CA GLN A 698 56.48 43.11 -119.86
C GLN A 698 57.53 44.17 -120.30
N ALA A 699 58.76 44.08 -119.78
CA ALA A 699 59.87 44.97 -120.16
C ALA A 699 60.42 44.70 -121.58
N GLU A 700 60.28 43.47 -122.09
CA GLU A 700 60.64 43.13 -123.47
C GLU A 700 59.51 43.46 -124.48
N GLU A 701 58.24 43.43 -124.06
CA GLU A 701 57.11 43.88 -124.90
C GLU A 701 57.14 45.41 -125.18
N ASP A 702 57.58 46.23 -124.23
CA ASP A 702 57.69 47.69 -124.41
C ASP A 702 58.84 48.11 -125.36
N LYS A 703 59.91 47.28 -125.49
CA LYS A 703 60.96 47.50 -126.50
C LYS A 703 60.50 47.16 -127.92
N VAL A 704 59.63 46.15 -128.09
CA VAL A 704 59.10 45.71 -129.39
C VAL A 704 58.05 46.69 -129.95
N SER A 705 57.26 47.34 -129.09
CA SER A 705 56.28 48.39 -129.47
C SER A 705 56.95 49.65 -130.06
N SER A 706 58.13 50.03 -129.54
CA SER A 706 58.88 51.20 -130.01
C SER A 706 59.54 50.99 -131.39
N LEU A 707 59.99 49.76 -131.69
CA LEU A 707 60.61 49.38 -132.96
C LEU A 707 59.58 49.14 -134.10
N THR A 708 58.33 48.83 -133.76
CA THR A 708 57.27 48.58 -134.74
C THR A 708 56.65 49.89 -135.28
N LYS A 709 56.73 50.99 -134.53
CA LYS A 709 56.31 52.33 -135.01
C LYS A 709 57.36 53.03 -135.88
N ALA A 710 58.63 52.68 -135.77
CA ALA A 710 59.72 53.21 -136.60
C ALA A 710 59.90 52.47 -137.95
N LYS A 711 59.47 51.20 -138.04
CA LYS A 711 59.61 50.35 -139.25
C LYS A 711 58.56 50.61 -140.34
N THR A 712 57.37 51.10 -139.99
CA THR A 712 56.21 51.11 -140.90
C THR A 712 55.93 52.48 -141.56
N LYS A 713 56.72 53.52 -141.27
CA LYS A 713 56.62 54.82 -141.99
C LYS A 713 57.89 55.26 -142.73
N LEU A 714 59.05 54.68 -142.42
CA LEU A 714 60.28 54.83 -143.22
C LEU A 714 60.36 53.82 -144.38
N ALA A 715 59.49 52.81 -144.42
CA ALA A 715 59.31 51.91 -145.56
C ALA A 715 58.50 52.52 -146.73
N GLN A 716 58.12 53.79 -146.65
CA GLN A 716 57.38 54.49 -147.72
C GLN A 716 57.98 55.86 -148.09
N GLN A 717 59.20 56.15 -147.63
CA GLN A 717 59.92 57.38 -147.95
C GLN A 717 61.32 57.15 -148.53
N VAL A 718 61.75 55.90 -148.75
CA VAL A 718 63.04 55.59 -149.39
C VAL A 718 62.86 54.46 -150.43
N ASP A 719 61.69 54.43 -151.08
CA ASP A 719 61.61 54.37 -152.56
C ASP A 719 62.19 55.69 -153.14
N ASP A 720 63.33 56.07 -152.59
CA ASP A 720 64.17 57.17 -152.99
C ASP A 720 64.71 56.77 -154.36
N ALA A 721 64.49 57.66 -155.32
CA ALA A 721 65.60 58.38 -155.94
C ALA A 721 66.75 57.50 -156.46
N ARG A 722 66.42 56.27 -156.87
CA ARG A 722 67.29 55.29 -157.54
C ARG A 722 66.63 54.82 -158.85
N ILE A 723 65.84 55.71 -159.47
CA ILE A 723 65.48 55.74 -160.89
C ILE A 723 65.56 57.21 -161.40
N GLU A 724 66.53 57.99 -160.92
CA GLU A 724 66.85 59.32 -161.47
C GLU A 724 68.31 59.45 -161.95
N GLU A 725 69.13 58.39 -161.77
CA GLU A 725 70.52 58.33 -162.26
C GLU A 725 70.77 57.19 -163.25
N LEU A 726 69.77 56.33 -163.49
CA LEU A 726 69.82 55.31 -164.52
C LEU A 726 68.72 55.55 -165.55
N GLU A 727 69.03 56.55 -166.37
CA GLU A 727 69.09 56.38 -167.82
C GLU A 727 68.27 57.39 -168.65
N GLU A 728 68.59 58.68 -168.40
CA GLU A 728 68.99 59.61 -169.47
C GLU A 728 70.01 58.99 -170.48
N GLU A 729 70.63 57.85 -170.16
CA GLU A 729 71.39 56.95 -171.04
C GLU A 729 70.54 56.16 -172.06
N ILE A 730 69.20 56.11 -171.95
CA ILE A 730 68.31 55.65 -173.06
C ILE A 730 67.85 56.80 -173.97
N VAL A 731 68.05 58.07 -173.58
CA VAL A 731 67.89 59.22 -174.47
C VAL A 731 69.15 59.44 -175.33
N ALA A 732 70.32 59.02 -174.87
CA ALA A 732 71.57 59.04 -175.63
C ALA A 732 71.70 57.89 -176.66
N GLU A 733 71.04 56.74 -176.47
CA GLU A 733 71.05 55.64 -177.45
C GLU A 733 70.01 55.81 -178.59
N ARG A 734 69.05 56.73 -178.46
CA ARG A 734 68.10 57.08 -179.55
C ARG A 734 68.62 58.10 -180.58
N ALA A 735 69.75 58.76 -180.35
CA ALA A 735 70.40 59.63 -181.35
C ALA A 735 71.50 58.93 -182.18
N ALA A 736 71.98 57.76 -181.75
CA ALA A 736 72.83 56.88 -182.58
C ALA A 736 72.00 55.86 -183.41
N ARG A 737 70.72 55.62 -183.08
CA ARG A 737 69.80 54.78 -183.90
C ARG A 737 68.92 55.54 -184.91
N ALA A 738 68.85 56.87 -184.87
CA ALA A 738 68.26 57.65 -185.95
C ALA A 738 69.04 57.59 -187.29
N LYS A 739 70.23 56.96 -187.34
CA LYS A 739 71.08 56.89 -188.54
C LYS A 739 71.32 55.48 -189.12
N ILE A 740 70.93 54.40 -188.42
CA ILE A 740 70.97 53.02 -188.98
C ILE A 740 69.56 52.48 -189.30
N GLU A 741 68.48 52.99 -188.69
CA GLU A 741 67.11 52.74 -189.20
C GLU A 741 66.67 53.75 -190.29
N LYS A 742 67.63 54.52 -190.84
CA LYS A 742 67.53 55.19 -192.15
C LYS A 742 68.34 54.46 -193.25
N GLN A 743 68.94 53.31 -192.92
CA GLN A 743 69.45 52.30 -193.86
C GLN A 743 68.65 50.98 -193.79
N ARG A 744 67.42 51.06 -193.25
CA ARG A 744 66.35 50.05 -193.39
C ARG A 744 65.13 50.66 -194.11
N ALA A 745 65.38 51.56 -195.06
CA ALA A 745 64.35 52.26 -195.83
C ALA A 745 64.22 51.83 -197.30
N ASP A 746 65.12 51.01 -197.87
CA ASP A 746 65.07 50.67 -199.31
C ASP A 746 65.35 49.18 -199.65
N LEU A 747 65.16 48.24 -198.72
CA LEU A 747 65.35 46.78 -198.91
C LEU A 747 64.13 45.95 -198.46
N PRO A 748 62.90 46.40 -198.78
CA PRO A 748 62.06 45.54 -199.61
C PRO A 748 61.16 46.33 -200.58
N ARG A 749 61.75 47.28 -201.33
CA ARG A 749 61.32 47.47 -202.74
C ARG A 749 61.89 46.35 -203.64
N GLU A 750 62.85 45.57 -203.12
CA GLU A 750 63.30 44.27 -203.65
C GLU A 750 62.60 43.06 -202.97
N LEU A 751 61.42 43.23 -202.37
CA LEU A 751 60.53 42.09 -202.05
C LEU A 751 59.13 42.26 -202.67
N GLU A 752 58.93 43.36 -203.41
CA GLU A 752 57.93 43.51 -204.47
C GLU A 752 58.58 43.33 -205.87
N GLU A 753 59.87 42.94 -205.97
CA GLU A 753 60.48 42.31 -207.17
C GLU A 753 60.79 40.81 -206.92
N ILE A 754 60.45 40.31 -205.73
CA ILE A 754 59.87 38.97 -205.53
C ILE A 754 58.33 39.15 -205.39
N SER A 755 57.76 40.07 -206.18
CA SER A 755 56.34 40.06 -206.57
C SER A 755 55.97 38.75 -207.23
N GLU A 756 56.80 38.21 -208.10
CA GLU A 756 56.27 37.34 -209.15
C GLU A 756 56.94 35.96 -209.19
N SER A 757 57.71 35.65 -208.14
CA SER A 757 58.24 34.35 -207.72
C SER A 757 57.22 33.27 -207.34
N LEU A 758 56.31 33.59 -206.42
CA LEU A 758 55.54 32.56 -205.71
C LEU A 758 54.12 32.99 -205.32
N GLU A 759 53.53 33.74 -206.25
CA GLU A 759 52.17 33.47 -206.71
C GLU A 759 52.10 32.21 -207.61
N GLU A 760 53.19 31.45 -207.75
CA GLU A 760 53.22 30.09 -208.28
C GLU A 760 53.20 29.09 -207.11
N ALA A 761 52.15 28.28 -206.97
CA ALA A 761 52.11 27.21 -205.97
C ALA A 761 52.25 27.74 -204.51
N GLY A 762 51.23 28.43 -203.98
CA GLY A 762 49.88 27.92 -204.01
C GLY A 762 49.72 26.74 -203.06
N GLY A 763 48.46 26.53 -202.70
CA GLY A 763 47.86 25.26 -203.07
C GLY A 763 48.67 24.05 -202.63
N ALA A 764 49.12 24.08 -201.40
CA ALA A 764 49.72 22.94 -200.77
C ALA A 764 49.20 22.93 -199.34
N THR A 765 47.93 22.62 -199.19
CA THR A 765 47.56 21.21 -199.08
C THR A 765 48.04 20.79 -197.70
N SER A 766 47.11 20.78 -196.74
CA SER A 766 46.19 19.65 -196.65
C SER A 766 47.00 18.38 -196.66
N ALA A 767 46.85 17.60 -195.60
CA ALA A 767 47.18 16.20 -195.70
C ALA A 767 48.63 16.03 -196.19
N GLN A 768 49.56 16.13 -195.27
CA GLN A 768 49.89 14.84 -194.76
C GLN A 768 50.27 15.02 -193.29
N ILE A 769 49.69 14.21 -192.41
CA ILE A 769 50.07 12.81 -192.36
C ILE A 769 51.53 12.79 -191.91
N GLU A 770 51.73 12.30 -190.71
CA GLU A 770 52.00 10.86 -190.57
C GLU A 770 53.46 10.66 -190.90
N LEU A 771 54.08 9.79 -190.11
CA LEU A 771 55.52 9.73 -189.93
C LEU A 771 56.01 10.85 -189.02
N ASN A 772 56.30 10.63 -187.75
CA ASN A 772 56.52 9.39 -187.01
C ASN A 772 56.50 9.82 -185.53
N LYS A 773 55.70 9.27 -184.62
CA LYS A 773 55.35 7.86 -184.47
C LYS A 773 56.56 6.94 -184.71
N LYS A 774 57.50 7.06 -183.79
CA LYS A 774 58.49 6.06 -183.31
C LYS A 774 59.36 6.87 -182.35
N ARG A 775 59.37 6.72 -181.05
CA ARG A 775 59.16 5.59 -180.13
C ARG A 775 59.01 6.26 -178.75
N GLU A 776 58.04 5.88 -177.90
CA GLU A 776 58.07 4.65 -177.10
C GLU A 776 59.35 4.55 -176.25
N ALA A 777 59.33 4.19 -174.98
CA ALA A 777 58.27 3.72 -174.09
C ALA A 777 58.88 3.45 -172.71
N CYS A 778 57.98 3.13 -171.77
CA CYS A 778 58.16 2.44 -170.48
C CYS A 778 58.45 3.31 -169.27
N ARG A 779 57.81 3.12 -168.10
CA ARG A 779 56.72 2.24 -167.61
C ARG A 779 56.39 2.78 -166.19
N THR A 780 55.14 3.09 -165.80
CA THR A 780 54.18 2.28 -164.98
C THR A 780 54.69 1.82 -163.59
N SER A 781 53.95 1.74 -162.47
CA SER A 781 52.50 1.80 -162.16
C SER A 781 52.21 1.86 -160.63
N ARG A 782 51.04 2.42 -160.23
CA ARG A 782 50.00 1.96 -159.23
C ARG A 782 50.41 1.61 -157.76
N SER A 783 49.59 1.68 -156.69
CA SER A 783 48.12 1.71 -156.45
C SER A 783 47.73 2.00 -154.97
N CYS A 784 46.56 2.63 -154.75
CA CYS A 784 45.43 2.35 -153.81
C CYS A 784 45.50 2.03 -152.28
N ARG A 785 44.60 2.73 -151.54
CA ARG A 785 43.48 2.29 -150.63
C ARG A 785 43.60 2.22 -149.08
N MET A 786 42.69 2.98 -148.42
CA MET A 786 41.60 2.63 -147.46
C MET A 786 41.83 2.33 -145.94
N LEU A 787 41.01 3.05 -145.12
CA LEU A 787 40.21 2.66 -143.92
C LEU A 787 40.91 2.25 -142.59
N PRO A 788 40.19 2.16 -141.44
CA PRO A 788 38.99 2.85 -140.89
C PRO A 788 39.30 3.46 -139.47
N ALA A 789 38.43 4.08 -138.65
CA ALA A 789 36.97 4.26 -138.56
C ALA A 789 36.66 5.65 -138.00
#